data_AF-A0A8I1MAL2-F1
#
_entry.id   AF-A0A8I1MAL2-F1
#
_cell.length_a   1.000
_cell.length_b   1.000
_cell.length_c   1.000
_cell.angle_alpha   90.00
_cell.angle_beta   90.00
_cell.angle_gamma   90.00
#
_symmetry.space_group_name_H-M   'P 1'
#
loop_
_entity.id
_entity.type
_entity.pdbx_description
1 polymer ?
#
loop_
_entity_poly.entity_id
_entity_poly.type
_entity_poly.pdbx_seq_one_letter_code
_entity_poly.pdbx_strand_id
1 'polypeptide(L)'
;MESCFKSGHIVWRALLLVTVFAASILASSSNAAAQQTQAAFTEPGYPICGALNLRTNKLLGPCSFSSATKTGKAVGECPRGSFFDIGTWSCFSCPAGYNRTGFAVDTPMACSKQVSAQYKPATRVGPHRSCPSGSFRDPRNGGECWSCPAGFGRTWSAVDAWDACGKAGQTARRAEFISRVCPDGTITDLNGSCYTCPEGFRRTAAAVTAGNACFRNESLMPAEKTAALTCKPGEHFDFIDGGTCWSCPEDAVRSVYDVRTDKACEYTTMRWVSAKRTPNGLFALPGAPEIAAQVIKTRTGIDAMIAKFISENKLSKAEGEEFATDSWIVINNAPENSPILKAVVFEHIFNAIKNGAKTKADRDLLNYLAVYVQQSRQFLANEMRDVWESWKRGRAAWKTQFGSTRANTHDTGVAPPKIQTMVADAMHLAPAGIMALTYVGGYGGALASKTVAHIAHKVGHVIYSANKVLAQGASSLAKAAVSPITGMGPLAAPLASLAVSSVIFSMATDIALEQNKQDAIVNDALIVAQRPVNLSRLIMTEEGRIEIANNWAMMTQEPIKPNTALWARLMPSETSTTESRVVLDGEKVIVGAPDIPVIPMAQINAITPTTTAGANASDGWESVSGKATDIAIGTDGTAYVISPTKANRSGYQIYKRESAANKWTKLPGAGYRIAVSDTTAWVINLRGQIYSQSGSNWQHVSGPQAKDIGASAKGVWIVDFKGKIHKREGNGWKNVPGIASRIDIDQDGRPWAVDEKGSIWVHSNNLQWQRLPGQGIDVAVDLPGKATVIDKSGNIFVYDGTKRNWVATSREEDAQAIGAGGGQVWRVTKNNDIYRLR
;
A
#
# COMPACT_ATOMS: atom_id res chain seq x y z
N MET A 1 24.78 51.69 -43.94
CA MET A 1 24.20 51.15 -42.70
C MET A 1 23.95 49.65 -42.87
N GLU A 2 25.02 48.84 -42.99
CA GLU A 2 24.89 47.40 -43.31
C GLU A 2 25.75 46.47 -42.42
N SER A 3 26.43 46.98 -41.39
CA SER A 3 27.29 46.14 -40.53
C SER A 3 26.69 45.74 -39.17
N CYS A 4 25.58 46.33 -38.72
CA CYS A 4 24.98 45.99 -37.41
C CYS A 4 24.04 44.77 -37.40
N PHE A 5 23.56 44.30 -38.57
CA PHE A 5 22.56 43.21 -38.61
C PHE A 5 23.15 41.79 -38.62
N LYS A 6 24.45 41.61 -38.89
CA LYS A 6 25.06 40.27 -38.94
C LYS A 6 25.49 39.71 -37.58
N SER A 7 25.75 40.56 -36.58
CA SER A 7 26.17 40.11 -35.25
C SER A 7 25.01 39.56 -34.42
N GLY A 8 23.80 40.10 -34.58
CA GLY A 8 22.61 39.64 -33.85
C GLY A 8 22.16 38.23 -34.22
N HIS A 9 22.26 37.87 -35.51
CA HIS A 9 21.83 36.55 -35.99
C HIS A 9 22.78 35.40 -35.59
N ILE A 10 24.07 35.68 -35.42
CA ILE A 10 25.05 34.67 -34.98
C ILE A 10 24.90 34.41 -33.48
N VAL A 11 24.70 35.47 -32.68
CA VAL A 11 24.46 35.34 -31.22
C VAL A 11 23.12 34.65 -30.95
N TRP A 12 22.08 34.93 -31.74
CA TRP A 12 20.77 34.30 -31.57
C TRP A 12 20.78 32.81 -31.98
N ARG A 13 21.52 32.43 -33.04
CA ARG A 13 21.70 31.01 -33.41
C ARG A 13 22.56 30.25 -32.42
N ALA A 14 23.58 30.88 -31.83
CA ALA A 14 24.38 30.28 -30.76
C ALA A 14 23.55 30.08 -29.48
N LEU A 15 22.70 31.05 -29.10
CA LEU A 15 21.78 30.89 -27.97
C LEU A 15 20.72 29.81 -28.22
N LEU A 16 20.19 29.69 -29.45
CA LEU A 16 19.24 28.64 -29.82
C LEU A 16 19.88 27.25 -29.83
N LEU A 17 21.12 27.14 -30.31
CA LEU A 17 21.86 25.87 -30.25
C LEU A 17 22.22 25.50 -28.81
N VAL A 18 22.64 26.45 -27.97
CA VAL A 18 22.94 26.18 -26.54
C VAL A 18 21.68 25.86 -25.74
N THR A 19 20.54 26.48 -26.04
CA THR A 19 19.25 26.16 -25.40
C THR A 19 18.64 24.85 -25.89
N VAL A 20 18.80 24.49 -27.17
CA VAL A 20 18.39 23.18 -27.71
C VAL A 20 19.32 22.07 -27.21
N PHE A 21 20.64 22.31 -27.10
CA PHE A 21 21.60 21.36 -26.54
C PHE A 21 21.44 21.20 -25.01
N ALA A 22 21.18 22.29 -24.28
CA ALA A 22 20.85 22.23 -22.85
C ALA A 22 19.49 21.59 -22.58
N ALA A 23 18.47 21.82 -23.43
CA ALA A 23 17.18 21.15 -23.34
C ALA A 23 17.28 19.66 -23.69
N SER A 24 18.16 19.26 -24.62
CA SER A 24 18.39 17.85 -24.94
C SER A 24 19.29 17.14 -23.93
N ILE A 25 20.20 17.84 -23.23
CA ILE A 25 20.94 17.30 -22.07
C ILE A 25 20.05 17.21 -20.81
N LEU A 26 19.10 18.13 -20.63
CA LEU A 26 18.09 18.07 -19.56
C LEU A 26 16.97 17.05 -19.86
N ALA A 27 16.64 16.80 -21.13
CA ALA A 27 15.72 15.74 -21.55
C ALA A 27 16.37 14.33 -21.53
N SER A 28 17.68 14.23 -21.75
CA SER A 28 18.39 12.94 -21.69
C SER A 28 18.76 12.53 -20.26
N SER A 29 19.01 13.47 -19.34
CA SER A 29 19.20 13.15 -17.92
C SER A 29 17.90 12.77 -17.20
N SER A 30 16.75 13.30 -17.63
CA SER A 30 15.42 12.89 -17.15
C SER A 30 14.95 11.54 -17.73
N ASN A 31 15.30 11.23 -18.98
CA ASN A 31 15.08 9.90 -19.56
C ASN A 31 16.03 8.82 -18.99
N ALA A 32 17.27 9.17 -18.67
CA ALA A 32 18.24 8.21 -18.10
C ALA A 32 17.86 7.77 -16.67
N ALA A 33 17.33 8.69 -15.84
CA ALA A 33 16.82 8.36 -14.50
C ALA A 33 15.49 7.57 -14.55
N ALA A 34 14.65 7.82 -15.56
CA ALA A 34 13.45 7.01 -15.83
C ALA A 34 13.77 5.64 -16.44
N GLN A 35 14.91 5.49 -17.13
CA GLN A 35 15.42 4.21 -17.62
C GLN A 35 16.07 3.35 -16.52
N GLN A 36 16.57 3.94 -15.44
CA GLN A 36 17.18 3.19 -14.32
C GLN A 36 16.17 2.52 -13.38
N THR A 37 14.88 2.80 -13.50
CA THR A 37 13.78 2.14 -12.75
C THR A 37 12.89 1.28 -13.65
N GLN A 38 13.44 0.77 -14.77
CA GLN A 38 12.77 -0.17 -15.66
C GLN A 38 12.17 -1.33 -14.85
N ALA A 39 10.85 -1.52 -14.95
CA ALA A 39 10.25 -2.82 -14.69
C ALA A 39 10.98 -3.81 -15.61
N ALA A 40 11.83 -4.66 -15.04
CA ALA A 40 12.54 -5.67 -15.81
C ALA A 40 11.51 -6.70 -16.32
N PHE A 41 11.09 -6.57 -17.57
CA PHE A 41 10.33 -7.62 -18.25
C PHE A 41 11.32 -8.74 -18.56
N THR A 42 11.34 -9.77 -17.71
CA THR A 42 12.50 -10.66 -17.63
C THR A 42 12.52 -11.70 -18.74
N GLU A 43 11.37 -12.17 -19.25
CA GLU A 43 11.31 -13.04 -20.46
C GLU A 43 9.95 -12.95 -21.19
N PRO A 44 9.91 -12.96 -22.54
CA PRO A 44 8.67 -13.05 -23.30
C PRO A 44 8.04 -14.44 -23.18
N GLY A 45 6.71 -14.52 -23.36
CA GLY A 45 5.94 -15.74 -23.24
C GLY A 45 6.33 -16.78 -24.30
N TYR A 46 5.92 -18.03 -24.08
CA TYR A 46 6.19 -19.10 -25.04
C TYR A 46 5.15 -20.22 -25.01
N PRO A 47 4.95 -20.92 -26.14
CA PRO A 47 4.03 -22.05 -26.18
C PRO A 47 4.66 -23.28 -25.54
N ILE A 48 3.84 -24.06 -24.84
CA ILE A 48 4.19 -25.39 -24.30
C ILE A 48 3.88 -26.47 -25.35
N CYS A 49 2.73 -26.34 -26.01
CA CYS A 49 2.20 -27.29 -26.99
C CYS A 49 1.16 -26.60 -27.87
N GLY A 50 0.86 -27.23 -29.02
CA GLY A 50 -0.18 -26.84 -29.96
C GLY A 50 0.15 -25.65 -30.85
N ALA A 51 1.39 -25.15 -30.83
CA ALA A 51 1.78 -23.96 -31.59
C ALA A 51 3.27 -23.94 -31.96
N LEU A 52 3.67 -22.96 -32.76
CA LEU A 52 5.07 -22.73 -33.14
C LEU A 52 5.77 -21.89 -32.07
N ASN A 53 6.86 -22.38 -31.49
CA ASN A 53 7.69 -21.54 -30.64
C ASN A 53 8.42 -20.50 -31.50
N LEU A 54 8.04 -19.22 -31.38
CA LEU A 54 8.56 -18.14 -32.21
C LEU A 54 10.06 -17.87 -32.01
N ARG A 55 10.63 -18.26 -30.86
CA ARG A 55 12.05 -18.06 -30.54
C ARG A 55 12.94 -19.13 -31.13
N THR A 56 12.50 -20.38 -31.04
CA THR A 56 13.27 -21.54 -31.53
C THR A 56 12.86 -21.98 -32.94
N ASN A 57 11.80 -21.36 -33.48
CA ASN A 57 11.13 -21.75 -34.72
C ASN A 57 10.74 -23.24 -34.76
N LYS A 58 10.53 -23.85 -33.59
CA LYS A 58 10.21 -25.27 -33.44
C LYS A 58 8.70 -25.46 -33.34
N LEU A 59 8.13 -26.30 -34.20
CA LEU A 59 6.73 -26.71 -34.11
C LEU A 59 6.55 -27.66 -32.93
N LEU A 60 5.64 -27.32 -32.02
CA LEU A 60 5.31 -28.16 -30.86
C LEU A 60 4.04 -28.97 -31.17
N GLY A 61 4.05 -30.25 -30.80
CA GLY A 61 2.92 -31.16 -30.98
C GLY A 61 1.66 -30.71 -30.23
N PRO A 62 0.48 -31.28 -30.53
CA PRO A 62 -0.76 -30.97 -29.83
C PRO A 62 -0.61 -31.21 -28.33
N CYS A 63 -1.41 -30.49 -27.56
CA CYS A 63 -1.45 -30.69 -26.11
C CYS A 63 -2.07 -32.07 -25.82
N SER A 64 -1.44 -32.84 -24.91
CA SER A 64 -1.86 -34.21 -24.56
C SER A 64 -3.21 -34.23 -23.82
N PHE A 65 -3.62 -35.40 -23.31
CA PHE A 65 -4.78 -35.52 -22.44
C PHE A 65 -4.39 -35.39 -20.95
N SER A 66 -5.38 -35.24 -20.08
CA SER A 66 -5.24 -35.30 -18.62
C SER A 66 -6.43 -36.01 -17.95
N SER A 67 -6.24 -36.49 -16.73
CA SER A 67 -7.30 -37.10 -15.92
C SER A 67 -8.34 -36.07 -15.43
N ALA A 68 -9.60 -36.48 -15.32
CA ALA A 68 -10.65 -35.74 -14.63
C ALA A 68 -10.62 -36.05 -13.12
N THR A 69 -11.00 -35.08 -12.29
CA THR A 69 -11.08 -35.25 -10.83
C THR A 69 -12.53 -35.47 -10.40
N LYS A 70 -12.85 -36.56 -9.70
CA LYS A 70 -14.19 -36.81 -9.15
C LYS A 70 -14.49 -35.81 -8.04
N THR A 71 -15.51 -34.99 -8.20
CA THR A 71 -15.87 -33.90 -7.28
C THR A 71 -17.03 -34.27 -6.35
N GLY A 72 -17.89 -35.23 -6.71
CA GLY A 72 -19.01 -35.66 -5.86
C GLY A 72 -20.08 -36.51 -6.57
N LYS A 73 -21.22 -36.72 -5.89
CA LYS A 73 -22.46 -37.25 -6.46
C LYS A 73 -23.36 -36.10 -6.93
N ALA A 74 -24.12 -36.28 -8.00
CA ALA A 74 -25.13 -35.30 -8.43
C ALA A 74 -26.35 -35.33 -7.49
N VAL A 75 -26.95 -34.16 -7.20
CA VAL A 75 -28.11 -34.04 -6.29
C VAL A 75 -29.39 -33.96 -7.13
N GLY A 76 -30.40 -34.78 -6.84
CA GLY A 76 -31.55 -35.03 -7.74
C GLY A 76 -32.91 -34.43 -7.33
N GLU A 77 -33.06 -33.72 -6.20
CA GLU A 77 -34.38 -33.22 -5.76
C GLU A 77 -34.34 -31.80 -5.15
N CYS A 78 -35.27 -30.92 -5.56
CA CYS A 78 -35.38 -29.57 -4.99
C CYS A 78 -36.06 -29.59 -3.60
N PRO A 79 -35.56 -28.80 -2.63
CA PRO A 79 -36.26 -28.59 -1.36
C PRO A 79 -37.71 -28.11 -1.54
N ARG A 80 -38.63 -28.58 -0.70
CA ARG A 80 -40.04 -28.13 -0.72
C ARG A 80 -40.13 -26.60 -0.61
N GLY A 81 -40.90 -25.98 -1.50
CA GLY A 81 -41.07 -24.53 -1.58
C GLY A 81 -40.05 -23.80 -2.46
N SER A 82 -39.09 -24.54 -3.04
CA SER A 82 -38.18 -24.03 -4.08
C SER A 82 -38.61 -24.48 -5.48
N PHE A 83 -38.13 -23.79 -6.51
CA PHE A 83 -38.41 -24.06 -7.91
C PHE A 83 -37.10 -24.23 -8.69
N PHE A 84 -37.15 -25.07 -9.73
CA PHE A 84 -36.02 -25.40 -10.58
C PHE A 84 -35.87 -24.41 -11.74
N ASP A 85 -34.65 -23.95 -11.97
CA ASP A 85 -34.29 -23.12 -13.12
C ASP A 85 -33.45 -23.92 -14.12
N ILE A 86 -33.92 -24.02 -15.37
CA ILE A 86 -33.29 -24.80 -16.44
C ILE A 86 -31.99 -24.15 -16.94
N GLY A 87 -31.88 -22.82 -16.88
CA GLY A 87 -30.69 -22.08 -17.36
C GLY A 87 -29.49 -22.21 -16.42
N THR A 88 -29.74 -22.33 -15.12
CA THR A 88 -28.72 -22.43 -14.06
C THR A 88 -28.66 -23.81 -13.40
N TRP A 89 -29.53 -24.72 -13.83
CA TRP A 89 -29.71 -26.09 -13.35
C TRP A 89 -29.67 -26.23 -11.82
N SER A 90 -30.36 -25.30 -11.14
CA SER A 90 -30.33 -25.10 -9.69
C SER A 90 -31.73 -24.81 -9.14
N CYS A 91 -31.93 -25.01 -7.84
CA CYS A 91 -33.15 -24.64 -7.12
C CYS A 91 -33.04 -23.25 -6.51
N PHE A 92 -34.12 -22.50 -6.59
CA PHE A 92 -34.24 -21.16 -6.01
C PHE A 92 -35.55 -21.01 -5.25
N SER A 93 -35.58 -20.09 -4.29
CA SER A 93 -36.81 -19.67 -3.62
C SER A 93 -36.88 -18.16 -3.52
N CYS A 94 -38.09 -17.62 -3.52
CA CYS A 94 -38.29 -16.21 -3.22
C CYS A 94 -38.30 -15.97 -1.70
N PRO A 95 -37.75 -14.84 -1.22
CA PRO A 95 -37.86 -14.45 0.18
C PRO A 95 -39.31 -14.44 0.68
N ALA A 96 -39.50 -14.62 1.98
CA ALA A 96 -40.83 -14.73 2.57
C ALA A 96 -41.74 -13.54 2.18
N GLY A 97 -42.90 -13.86 1.61
CA GLY A 97 -43.89 -12.88 1.14
C GLY A 97 -43.62 -12.28 -0.25
N TYR A 98 -42.62 -12.79 -0.99
CA TYR A 98 -42.39 -12.48 -2.40
C TYR A 98 -42.79 -13.67 -3.28
N ASN A 99 -43.32 -13.38 -4.46
CA ASN A 99 -43.74 -14.36 -5.47
C ASN A 99 -42.76 -14.37 -6.64
N ARG A 100 -42.67 -15.52 -7.31
CA ARG A 100 -41.84 -15.71 -8.50
C ARG A 100 -42.37 -14.89 -9.68
N THR A 101 -41.51 -14.12 -10.33
CA THR A 101 -41.81 -13.43 -11.60
C THR A 101 -41.45 -14.29 -12.82
N GLY A 102 -41.58 -13.75 -14.04
CA GLY A 102 -41.07 -14.39 -15.26
C GLY A 102 -39.60 -14.06 -15.60
N PHE A 103 -38.93 -13.20 -14.82
CA PHE A 103 -37.56 -12.74 -15.13
C PHE A 103 -36.49 -13.75 -14.72
N ALA A 104 -35.28 -13.70 -15.25
CA ALA A 104 -34.25 -14.68 -14.89
C ALA A 104 -33.92 -14.65 -13.38
N VAL A 105 -33.61 -15.83 -12.81
CA VAL A 105 -33.44 -16.04 -11.35
C VAL A 105 -32.30 -15.25 -10.71
N ASP A 106 -31.33 -14.84 -11.53
CA ASP A 106 -30.14 -14.07 -11.18
C ASP A 106 -30.32 -12.54 -11.28
N THR A 107 -31.50 -12.08 -11.68
CA THR A 107 -31.81 -10.66 -11.78
C THR A 107 -32.45 -10.13 -10.49
N PRO A 108 -32.28 -8.84 -10.15
CA PRO A 108 -33.02 -8.21 -9.05
C PRO A 108 -34.55 -8.25 -9.21
N MET A 109 -35.05 -8.69 -10.37
CA MET A 109 -36.46 -8.76 -10.73
C MET A 109 -37.04 -10.17 -10.57
N ALA A 110 -36.25 -11.15 -10.10
CA ALA A 110 -36.64 -12.56 -10.02
C ALA A 110 -37.84 -12.83 -9.10
N CYS A 111 -37.96 -12.05 -8.03
CA CYS A 111 -39.03 -12.14 -7.05
C CYS A 111 -39.70 -10.77 -6.86
N SER A 112 -41.03 -10.75 -6.81
CA SER A 112 -41.82 -9.54 -6.61
C SER A 112 -42.79 -9.66 -5.44
N LYS A 113 -42.98 -8.55 -4.73
CA LYS A 113 -44.04 -8.40 -3.74
C LYS A 113 -44.85 -7.16 -4.09
N GLN A 114 -46.17 -7.31 -4.17
CA GLN A 114 -47.06 -6.20 -4.44
C GLN A 114 -46.96 -5.16 -3.31
N VAL A 115 -46.70 -3.91 -3.67
CA VAL A 115 -46.75 -2.75 -2.76
C VAL A 115 -47.73 -1.73 -3.32
N SER A 116 -48.21 -0.80 -2.49
CA SER A 116 -49.09 0.27 -2.99
C SER A 116 -48.38 1.09 -4.08
N ALA A 117 -49.11 1.38 -5.17
CA ALA A 117 -48.58 2.15 -6.28
C ALA A 117 -48.24 3.58 -5.83
N GLN A 118 -46.97 3.95 -5.95
CA GLN A 118 -46.45 5.26 -5.61
C GLN A 118 -45.91 5.92 -6.89
N TYR A 119 -46.28 7.18 -7.08
CA TYR A 119 -45.87 8.01 -8.20
C TYR A 119 -45.12 9.23 -7.68
N LYS A 120 -44.00 9.56 -8.32
CA LYS A 120 -43.20 10.76 -8.00
C LYS A 120 -42.69 11.40 -9.30
N PRO A 121 -42.51 12.73 -9.34
CA PRO A 121 -41.81 13.39 -10.45
C PRO A 121 -40.32 13.03 -10.44
N ALA A 122 -39.67 13.16 -11.60
CA ALA A 122 -38.22 13.06 -11.71
C ALA A 122 -37.57 14.41 -11.35
N THR A 123 -36.41 14.38 -10.69
CA THR A 123 -35.70 15.61 -10.27
C THR A 123 -34.69 16.01 -11.34
N ARG A 124 -34.71 17.27 -11.80
CA ARG A 124 -33.74 17.77 -12.78
C ARG A 124 -32.35 17.90 -12.16
N VAL A 125 -31.35 17.35 -12.83
CA VAL A 125 -29.94 17.34 -12.41
C VAL A 125 -29.10 18.36 -13.19
N GLY A 126 -29.43 18.64 -14.46
CA GLY A 126 -28.69 19.64 -15.27
C GLY A 126 -29.03 19.60 -16.77
N PRO A 127 -28.42 20.45 -17.61
CA PRO A 127 -28.58 20.42 -19.08
C PRO A 127 -27.67 19.38 -19.77
N HIS A 128 -28.00 19.00 -21.00
CA HIS A 128 -27.16 18.19 -21.89
C HIS A 128 -25.86 18.93 -22.22
N ARG A 129 -24.76 18.19 -22.24
CA ARG A 129 -23.46 18.67 -22.72
C ARG A 129 -23.34 18.43 -24.22
N SER A 130 -22.71 19.36 -24.93
CA SER A 130 -22.41 19.22 -26.36
C SER A 130 -21.25 18.25 -26.58
N CYS A 131 -21.30 17.46 -27.65
CA CYS A 131 -20.20 16.56 -28.00
C CYS A 131 -18.99 17.35 -28.52
N PRO A 132 -17.75 16.99 -28.11
CA PRO A 132 -16.54 17.65 -28.59
C PRO A 132 -16.40 17.61 -30.11
N SER A 133 -15.79 18.63 -30.71
CA SER A 133 -15.54 18.69 -32.16
C SER A 133 -14.74 17.49 -32.66
N GLY A 134 -15.17 16.88 -33.77
CA GLY A 134 -14.58 15.65 -34.32
C GLY A 134 -15.16 14.35 -33.71
N SER A 135 -16.09 14.46 -32.77
CA SER A 135 -16.94 13.36 -32.32
C SER A 135 -18.35 13.49 -32.91
N PHE A 136 -19.08 12.38 -32.93
CA PHE A 136 -20.47 12.30 -33.34
C PHE A 136 -21.32 11.79 -32.17
N ARG A 137 -22.57 12.25 -32.12
CA ARG A 137 -23.52 11.88 -31.07
C ARG A 137 -24.25 10.59 -31.47
N ASP A 138 -24.22 9.60 -30.60
CA ASP A 138 -25.01 8.39 -30.69
C ASP A 138 -26.20 8.47 -29.69
N PRO A 139 -27.43 8.11 -30.10
CA PRO A 139 -28.62 8.20 -29.23
C PRO A 139 -28.69 7.12 -28.15
N ARG A 140 -27.85 6.09 -28.19
CA ARG A 140 -27.82 5.02 -27.18
C ARG A 140 -27.56 5.59 -25.80
N ASN A 141 -28.11 4.91 -24.79
CA ASN A 141 -28.03 5.28 -23.38
C ASN A 141 -28.38 6.76 -23.11
N GLY A 142 -29.24 7.34 -23.95
CA GLY A 142 -29.70 8.72 -23.79
C GLY A 142 -28.83 9.81 -24.41
N GLY A 143 -27.70 9.44 -25.01
CA GLY A 143 -26.81 10.37 -25.69
C GLY A 143 -25.36 10.16 -25.26
N GLU A 144 -24.59 9.62 -26.18
CA GLU A 144 -23.17 9.37 -26.02
C GLU A 144 -22.40 10.05 -27.15
N CYS A 145 -21.18 10.47 -26.88
CA CYS A 145 -20.27 11.07 -27.85
C CYS A 145 -19.20 10.03 -28.20
N TRP A 146 -19.02 9.77 -29.49
CA TRP A 146 -18.12 8.74 -30.01
C TRP A 146 -17.26 9.33 -31.14
N SER A 147 -16.08 8.77 -31.41
CA SER A 147 -15.24 9.23 -32.52
C SER A 147 -14.51 8.07 -33.20
N CYS A 148 -14.33 8.15 -34.52
CA CYS A 148 -13.53 7.17 -35.25
C CYS A 148 -12.05 7.59 -35.26
N PRO A 149 -11.10 6.63 -35.30
CA PRO A 149 -9.69 6.95 -35.47
C PRO A 149 -9.43 7.80 -36.71
N ALA A 150 -8.36 8.60 -36.67
CA ALA A 150 -8.02 9.52 -37.75
C ALA A 150 -7.95 8.80 -39.12
N GLY A 151 -8.74 9.30 -40.07
CA GLY A 151 -8.81 8.75 -41.44
C GLY A 151 -9.71 7.52 -41.61
N PHE A 152 -10.42 7.08 -40.58
CA PHE A 152 -11.48 6.07 -40.65
C PHE A 152 -12.86 6.74 -40.62
N GLY A 153 -13.76 6.30 -41.50
CA GLY A 153 -15.16 6.74 -41.51
C GLY A 153 -16.05 5.80 -40.70
N ARG A 154 -17.26 6.24 -40.36
CA ARG A 154 -18.26 5.36 -39.74
C ARG A 154 -18.72 4.29 -40.72
N THR A 155 -18.89 3.07 -40.20
CA THR A 155 -19.62 2.00 -40.89
C THR A 155 -21.08 1.99 -40.45
N TRP A 156 -21.86 1.05 -41.00
CA TRP A 156 -23.23 0.78 -40.57
C TRP A 156 -23.31 0.03 -39.24
N SER A 157 -22.19 -0.47 -38.74
CA SER A 157 -22.15 -1.23 -37.49
C SER A 157 -22.39 -0.33 -36.28
N ALA A 158 -22.91 -0.92 -35.20
CA ALA A 158 -23.17 -0.19 -33.96
C ALA A 158 -21.89 0.48 -33.44
N VAL A 159 -22.00 1.62 -32.75
CA VAL A 159 -20.83 2.41 -32.32
C VAL A 159 -19.89 1.66 -31.37
N ASP A 160 -20.39 0.67 -30.65
CA ASP A 160 -19.62 -0.18 -29.74
C ASP A 160 -19.09 -1.47 -30.41
N ALA A 161 -19.46 -1.74 -31.67
CA ALA A 161 -19.04 -2.92 -32.40
C ALA A 161 -17.57 -2.84 -32.85
N TRP A 162 -16.93 -4.00 -33.05
CA TRP A 162 -15.51 -4.11 -33.43
C TRP A 162 -15.16 -3.45 -34.78
N ASP A 163 -16.17 -3.34 -35.65
CA ASP A 163 -16.11 -2.87 -37.02
C ASP A 163 -16.85 -1.53 -37.22
N ALA A 164 -17.09 -0.77 -36.15
CA ALA A 164 -17.81 0.51 -36.17
C ALA A 164 -17.19 1.60 -37.08
N CYS A 165 -15.89 1.48 -37.39
CA CYS A 165 -15.13 2.40 -38.21
C CYS A 165 -14.39 1.65 -39.32
N GLY A 166 -14.50 2.12 -40.56
CA GLY A 166 -14.00 1.45 -41.76
C GLY A 166 -13.15 2.37 -42.63
N LYS A 167 -12.22 1.77 -43.35
CA LYS A 167 -11.41 2.44 -44.38
C LYS A 167 -11.09 1.43 -45.48
N ALA A 168 -11.25 1.85 -46.74
CA ALA A 168 -11.01 0.97 -47.89
C ALA A 168 -9.59 0.38 -47.85
N GLY A 169 -9.50 -0.95 -48.05
CA GLY A 169 -8.23 -1.68 -48.05
C GLY A 169 -7.57 -1.85 -46.68
N GLN A 170 -8.23 -1.47 -45.58
CA GLN A 170 -7.74 -1.67 -44.22
C GLN A 170 -8.76 -2.45 -43.39
N THR A 171 -8.28 -3.23 -42.42
CA THR A 171 -9.13 -3.91 -41.45
C THR A 171 -9.97 -2.89 -40.67
N ALA A 172 -11.24 -3.22 -40.43
CA ALA A 172 -12.14 -2.37 -39.65
C ALA A 172 -11.60 -2.14 -38.21
N ARG A 173 -12.08 -1.06 -37.60
CA ARG A 173 -11.67 -0.55 -36.28
C ARG A 173 -12.89 -0.20 -35.44
N ARG A 174 -12.73 -0.17 -34.11
CA ARG A 174 -13.75 0.33 -33.17
C ARG A 174 -13.82 1.85 -33.20
N ALA A 175 -14.98 2.38 -32.81
CA ALA A 175 -15.12 3.78 -32.43
C ALA A 175 -14.72 3.96 -30.95
N GLU A 176 -14.19 5.13 -30.61
CA GLU A 176 -13.83 5.51 -29.24
C GLU A 176 -14.98 6.22 -28.55
N PHE A 177 -15.36 5.75 -27.37
CA PHE A 177 -16.25 6.49 -26.49
C PHE A 177 -15.53 7.73 -25.93
N ILE A 178 -16.21 8.87 -25.98
CA ILE A 178 -15.68 10.16 -25.53
C ILE A 178 -16.35 10.60 -24.23
N SER A 179 -17.69 10.66 -24.19
CA SER A 179 -18.45 11.12 -23.02
C SER A 179 -19.94 10.89 -23.16
N ARG A 180 -20.70 10.85 -22.06
CA ARG A 180 -22.18 10.95 -22.10
C ARG A 180 -22.61 12.42 -22.09
N VAL A 181 -23.77 12.71 -22.68
CA VAL A 181 -24.37 14.06 -22.64
C VAL A 181 -24.94 14.41 -21.27
N CYS A 182 -25.20 13.41 -20.43
CA CYS A 182 -25.70 13.53 -19.06
C CYS A 182 -24.85 12.74 -18.04
N PRO A 183 -24.86 13.12 -16.74
CA PRO A 183 -24.21 12.34 -15.69
C PRO A 183 -24.72 10.91 -15.57
N ASP A 184 -23.89 9.99 -15.10
CA ASP A 184 -24.26 8.58 -14.95
C ASP A 184 -25.43 8.37 -13.98
N GLY A 185 -26.31 7.41 -14.32
CA GLY A 185 -27.53 7.12 -13.54
C GLY A 185 -28.67 8.12 -13.74
N THR A 186 -28.50 9.11 -14.64
CA THR A 186 -29.54 10.07 -14.97
C THR A 186 -30.27 9.72 -16.27
N ILE A 187 -31.54 10.12 -16.34
CA ILE A 187 -32.43 10.01 -17.48
C ILE A 187 -32.24 11.24 -18.35
N THR A 188 -31.89 11.02 -19.61
CA THR A 188 -31.84 12.05 -20.65
C THR A 188 -33.23 12.29 -21.21
N ASP A 189 -33.63 13.55 -21.36
CA ASP A 189 -34.91 13.90 -21.96
C ASP A 189 -34.72 14.65 -23.29
N LEU A 190 -35.74 14.59 -24.16
CA LEU A 190 -35.74 15.27 -25.45
C LEU A 190 -35.69 16.80 -25.29
N ASN A 191 -36.04 17.34 -24.12
CA ASN A 191 -35.92 18.77 -23.81
C ASN A 191 -34.46 19.24 -23.56
N GLY A 192 -33.47 18.37 -23.69
CA GLY A 192 -32.06 18.72 -23.53
C GLY A 192 -31.61 18.80 -22.07
N SER A 193 -32.31 18.15 -21.13
CA SER A 193 -31.95 18.11 -19.71
C SER A 193 -31.89 16.68 -19.15
N CYS A 194 -31.09 16.53 -18.10
CA CYS A 194 -30.84 15.31 -17.36
C CYS A 194 -31.70 15.29 -16.07
N TYR A 195 -32.30 14.15 -15.75
CA TYR A 195 -33.21 13.96 -14.62
C TYR A 195 -32.87 12.69 -13.83
N THR A 196 -33.32 12.54 -12.60
CA THR A 196 -33.18 11.28 -11.85
C THR A 196 -34.47 10.91 -11.15
N CYS A 197 -34.76 9.61 -11.07
CA CYS A 197 -35.83 9.12 -10.21
C CYS A 197 -35.34 8.98 -8.76
N PRO A 198 -36.24 9.13 -7.76
CA PRO A 198 -35.93 8.78 -6.39
C PRO A 198 -35.53 7.30 -6.26
N GLU A 199 -34.71 6.99 -5.26
CA GLU A 199 -34.25 5.62 -4.99
C GLU A 199 -35.42 4.63 -4.88
N GLY A 200 -35.33 3.51 -5.61
CA GLY A 200 -36.37 2.47 -5.68
C GLY A 200 -37.55 2.76 -6.60
N PHE A 201 -37.58 3.89 -7.33
CA PHE A 201 -38.61 4.19 -8.33
C PHE A 201 -38.09 3.93 -9.75
N ARG A 202 -38.92 3.30 -10.59
CA ARG A 202 -38.63 3.04 -12.02
C ARG A 202 -39.25 4.12 -12.89
N ARG A 203 -38.63 4.39 -14.03
CA ARG A 203 -39.13 5.35 -15.01
C ARG A 203 -40.40 4.83 -15.69
N THR A 204 -41.44 5.66 -15.76
CA THR A 204 -42.63 5.39 -16.58
C THR A 204 -42.46 5.92 -18.01
N ALA A 205 -43.45 5.71 -18.88
CA ALA A 205 -43.49 6.35 -20.19
C ALA A 205 -43.97 7.83 -20.17
N ALA A 206 -44.43 8.35 -19.01
CA ALA A 206 -44.92 9.73 -18.91
C ALA A 206 -43.78 10.75 -19.13
N ALA A 207 -44.02 12.03 -19.36
CA ALA A 207 -42.93 13.01 -19.47
C ALA A 207 -42.09 13.08 -18.16
N VAL A 208 -40.78 13.39 -18.22
CA VAL A 208 -39.94 13.51 -17.01
C VAL A 208 -40.42 14.59 -16.03
N THR A 209 -41.18 15.57 -16.54
CA THR A 209 -41.82 16.64 -15.77
C THR A 209 -43.16 16.24 -15.15
N ALA A 210 -43.72 15.08 -15.50
CA ALA A 210 -45.02 14.64 -15.00
C ALA A 210 -44.92 14.08 -13.57
N GLY A 211 -45.96 14.27 -12.75
CA GLY A 211 -46.01 13.76 -11.37
C GLY A 211 -45.95 12.24 -11.26
N ASN A 212 -46.17 11.52 -12.37
CA ASN A 212 -46.04 10.08 -12.51
C ASN A 212 -44.80 9.65 -13.33
N ALA A 213 -43.81 10.52 -13.49
CA ALA A 213 -42.59 10.23 -14.24
C ALA A 213 -41.83 9.01 -13.68
N CYS A 214 -41.86 8.86 -12.36
CA CYS A 214 -41.26 7.76 -11.62
C CYS A 214 -42.34 7.00 -10.87
N PHE A 215 -42.27 5.67 -10.90
CA PHE A 215 -43.30 4.76 -10.43
C PHE A 215 -42.71 3.59 -9.67
N ARG A 216 -43.43 3.15 -8.64
CA ARG A 216 -43.17 1.92 -7.92
C ARG A 216 -44.50 1.30 -7.49
N ASN A 217 -44.82 0.10 -7.96
CA ASN A 217 -45.96 -0.72 -7.49
C ASN A 217 -45.54 -2.13 -7.03
N GLU A 218 -44.26 -2.43 -7.10
CA GLU A 218 -43.71 -3.73 -6.76
C GLU A 218 -42.37 -3.54 -6.05
N SER A 219 -42.18 -4.27 -4.96
CA SER A 219 -40.85 -4.49 -4.38
C SER A 219 -40.22 -5.65 -5.11
N LEU A 220 -39.02 -5.45 -5.66
CA LEU A 220 -38.30 -6.44 -6.45
C LEU A 220 -37.04 -6.85 -5.70
N MET A 221 -36.81 -8.16 -5.61
CA MET A 221 -35.62 -8.73 -5.01
C MET A 221 -35.12 -9.92 -5.83
N PRO A 222 -33.82 -10.24 -5.78
CA PRO A 222 -33.29 -11.45 -6.40
C PRO A 222 -33.86 -12.70 -5.71
N ALA A 223 -33.88 -13.82 -6.43
CA ALA A 223 -34.22 -15.12 -5.85
C ALA A 223 -33.00 -15.67 -5.10
N GLU A 224 -33.25 -16.37 -4.00
CA GLU A 224 -32.20 -17.00 -3.21
C GLU A 224 -31.94 -18.41 -3.72
N LYS A 225 -30.68 -18.70 -4.06
CA LYS A 225 -30.27 -20.06 -4.49
C LYS A 225 -30.31 -21.00 -3.29
N THR A 226 -31.16 -22.02 -3.35
CA THR A 226 -31.39 -22.96 -2.24
C THR A 226 -30.61 -24.27 -2.40
N ALA A 227 -30.42 -24.75 -3.63
CA ALA A 227 -29.63 -25.95 -3.93
C ALA A 227 -29.15 -25.95 -5.40
N ALA A 228 -28.14 -26.76 -5.74
CA ALA A 228 -27.80 -27.07 -7.14
C ALA A 228 -28.30 -28.48 -7.47
N LEU A 229 -28.93 -28.69 -8.63
CA LEU A 229 -29.46 -30.01 -9.06
C LEU A 229 -28.58 -30.73 -10.10
N THR A 230 -27.34 -30.28 -10.23
CA THR A 230 -26.25 -30.92 -10.97
C THR A 230 -24.95 -30.75 -10.20
N CYS A 231 -23.90 -31.33 -10.77
CA CYS A 231 -22.51 -30.97 -10.52
C CYS A 231 -22.31 -29.44 -10.49
N LYS A 232 -21.32 -28.97 -9.74
CA LYS A 232 -21.09 -27.53 -9.61
C LYS A 232 -20.81 -26.91 -10.99
N PRO A 233 -21.09 -25.61 -11.22
CA PRO A 233 -20.74 -24.95 -12.47
C PRO A 233 -19.27 -25.21 -12.86
N GLY A 234 -19.05 -25.69 -14.08
CA GLY A 234 -17.72 -26.11 -14.58
C GLY A 234 -17.39 -27.60 -14.38
N GLU A 235 -18.23 -28.36 -13.69
CA GLU A 235 -18.11 -29.82 -13.56
C GLU A 235 -18.99 -30.53 -14.61
N HIS A 236 -18.55 -31.73 -15.01
CA HIS A 236 -19.20 -32.61 -15.96
C HIS A 236 -19.94 -33.73 -15.23
N PHE A 237 -21.20 -33.89 -15.58
CA PHE A 237 -22.01 -35.01 -15.11
C PHE A 237 -21.70 -36.27 -15.93
N ASP A 238 -21.54 -37.40 -15.23
CA ASP A 238 -21.35 -38.71 -15.82
C ASP A 238 -22.27 -39.73 -15.13
N PHE A 239 -22.82 -40.69 -15.88
CA PHE A 239 -23.80 -41.66 -15.39
C PHE A 239 -23.21 -42.76 -14.50
N ILE A 240 -21.89 -42.81 -14.35
CA ILE A 240 -21.19 -43.75 -13.46
C ILE A 240 -21.72 -43.66 -12.02
N ASP A 241 -21.92 -44.82 -11.39
CA ASP A 241 -22.39 -44.99 -10.00
C ASP A 241 -23.73 -44.29 -9.67
N GLY A 242 -24.63 -44.15 -10.66
CA GLY A 242 -25.94 -43.51 -10.48
C GLY A 242 -25.92 -41.98 -10.57
N GLY A 243 -24.85 -41.39 -11.12
CA GLY A 243 -24.71 -39.94 -11.33
C GLY A 243 -23.57 -39.36 -10.51
N THR A 244 -22.42 -39.16 -11.14
CA THR A 244 -21.21 -38.59 -10.53
C THR A 244 -20.75 -37.33 -11.24
N CYS A 245 -20.04 -36.49 -10.50
CA CYS A 245 -19.55 -35.20 -10.94
C CYS A 245 -18.03 -35.20 -11.03
N TRP A 246 -17.51 -34.63 -12.11
CA TRP A 246 -16.10 -34.66 -12.47
C TRP A 246 -15.65 -33.31 -13.00
N SER A 247 -14.45 -32.85 -12.64
CA SER A 247 -13.88 -31.63 -13.21
C SER A 247 -12.66 -31.94 -14.08
N CYS A 248 -12.55 -31.25 -15.20
CA CYS A 248 -11.32 -31.20 -15.99
C CYS A 248 -10.40 -30.08 -15.50
N PRO A 249 -9.07 -30.20 -15.70
CA PRO A 249 -8.16 -29.09 -15.51
C PRO A 249 -8.56 -27.87 -16.36
N GLU A 250 -8.17 -26.67 -15.93
CA GLU A 250 -8.45 -25.43 -16.65
C GLU A 250 -7.90 -25.48 -18.09
N ASP A 251 -8.66 -24.93 -19.05
CA ASP A 251 -8.43 -25.01 -20.51
C ASP A 251 -8.48 -26.41 -21.14
N ALA A 252 -8.79 -27.46 -20.38
CA ALA A 252 -9.14 -28.77 -20.92
C ALA A 252 -10.65 -28.95 -20.97
N VAL A 253 -11.14 -29.58 -22.04
CA VAL A 253 -12.55 -29.99 -22.16
C VAL A 253 -12.67 -31.48 -21.95
N ARG A 254 -13.85 -31.95 -21.55
CA ARG A 254 -14.13 -33.38 -21.45
C ARG A 254 -13.89 -34.02 -22.82
N SER A 255 -13.02 -35.02 -22.88
CA SER A 255 -12.74 -35.76 -24.10
C SER A 255 -13.85 -36.80 -24.34
N VAL A 256 -13.74 -37.57 -25.42
CA VAL A 256 -14.64 -38.71 -25.65
C VAL A 256 -14.33 -39.91 -24.74
N TYR A 257 -13.21 -39.89 -24.02
CA TYR A 257 -12.76 -40.99 -23.16
C TYR A 257 -13.47 -40.98 -21.79
N ASP A 258 -13.50 -42.15 -21.14
CA ASP A 258 -14.13 -42.32 -19.83
C ASP A 258 -13.46 -41.44 -18.76
N VAL A 259 -14.27 -40.86 -17.87
CA VAL A 259 -13.84 -39.92 -16.81
C VAL A 259 -12.82 -40.51 -15.83
N ARG A 260 -12.72 -41.83 -15.71
CA ARG A 260 -11.75 -42.52 -14.85
C ARG A 260 -10.37 -42.66 -15.48
N THR A 261 -10.22 -42.34 -16.76
CA THR A 261 -8.96 -42.49 -17.48
C THR A 261 -8.10 -41.24 -17.36
N ASP A 262 -6.79 -41.41 -17.57
CA ASP A 262 -5.84 -40.31 -17.77
C ASP A 262 -6.11 -39.53 -19.07
N LYS A 263 -7.05 -39.99 -19.89
CA LYS A 263 -7.49 -39.34 -21.13
C LYS A 263 -8.81 -38.60 -21.02
N ALA A 264 -9.43 -38.55 -19.84
CA ALA A 264 -10.76 -37.99 -19.61
C ALA A 264 -10.93 -36.52 -20.06
N CYS A 265 -9.84 -35.75 -20.11
CA CYS A 265 -9.84 -34.35 -20.51
C CYS A 265 -8.83 -34.13 -21.64
N GLU A 266 -9.23 -33.36 -22.64
CA GLU A 266 -8.43 -33.02 -23.82
C GLU A 266 -8.19 -31.51 -23.87
N TYR A 267 -6.93 -31.12 -24.08
CA TYR A 267 -6.59 -29.73 -24.37
C TYR A 267 -6.79 -29.47 -25.86
N THR A 268 -7.91 -28.82 -26.20
CA THR A 268 -8.27 -28.54 -27.60
C THR A 268 -7.64 -27.26 -28.15
N THR A 269 -7.07 -26.42 -27.29
CA THR A 269 -6.34 -25.20 -27.64
C THR A 269 -4.85 -25.34 -27.35
N MET A 270 -4.04 -24.44 -27.88
CA MET A 270 -2.63 -24.36 -27.52
C MET A 270 -2.46 -24.00 -26.04
N ARG A 271 -1.33 -24.37 -25.44
CA ARG A 271 -0.98 -23.90 -24.08
C ARG A 271 0.17 -22.92 -24.13
N TRP A 272 0.07 -21.87 -23.33
CA TRP A 272 1.01 -20.75 -23.30
C TRP A 272 1.53 -20.52 -21.89
N VAL A 273 2.82 -20.24 -21.76
CA VAL A 273 3.38 -19.63 -20.55
C VAL A 273 3.46 -18.15 -20.81
N SER A 274 2.70 -17.36 -20.04
CA SER A 274 2.74 -15.90 -20.11
C SER A 274 4.10 -15.35 -19.74
N ALA A 275 4.50 -14.26 -20.39
CA ALA A 275 5.68 -13.50 -20.01
C ALA A 275 5.62 -13.08 -18.52
N LYS A 276 6.77 -13.18 -17.84
CA LYS A 276 6.88 -12.78 -16.43
C LYS A 276 7.22 -11.29 -16.34
N ARG A 277 6.58 -10.61 -15.39
CA ARG A 277 6.88 -9.21 -15.05
C ARG A 277 7.64 -9.20 -13.73
N THR A 278 8.70 -8.41 -13.60
CA THR A 278 9.22 -8.11 -12.26
C THR A 278 8.31 -7.09 -11.60
N PRO A 279 7.61 -7.46 -10.53
CA PRO A 279 6.81 -6.51 -9.78
C PRO A 279 7.69 -5.47 -9.06
N ASN A 280 7.08 -4.35 -8.68
CA ASN A 280 7.72 -3.29 -7.90
C ASN A 280 6.99 -3.12 -6.56
N GLY A 281 7.49 -2.24 -5.69
CA GLY A 281 6.88 -1.96 -4.38
C GLY A 281 6.61 -0.48 -4.21
N LEU A 282 5.64 -0.15 -3.35
CA LEU A 282 5.19 1.23 -3.10
C LEU A 282 6.36 2.20 -2.87
N PHE A 283 7.37 1.79 -2.13
CA PHE A 283 8.50 2.66 -1.77
C PHE A 283 9.64 2.75 -2.79
N ALA A 284 9.55 2.00 -3.88
CA ALA A 284 10.48 2.09 -5.00
C ALA A 284 9.91 2.89 -6.18
N LEU A 285 8.67 3.39 -6.06
CA LEU A 285 8.05 4.24 -7.07
C LEU A 285 8.46 5.71 -6.85
N PRO A 286 8.81 6.47 -7.90
CA PRO A 286 9.10 7.90 -7.79
C PRO A 286 7.92 8.68 -7.18
N GLY A 287 8.17 9.51 -6.17
CA GLY A 287 7.14 10.33 -5.51
C GLY A 287 6.22 9.59 -4.55
N ALA A 288 6.18 8.26 -4.58
CA ALA A 288 5.32 7.48 -3.70
C ALA A 288 5.76 7.48 -2.21
N PRO A 289 7.06 7.43 -1.86
CA PRO A 289 7.49 7.63 -0.47
C PRO A 289 7.01 8.97 0.11
N GLU A 290 7.11 10.06 -0.65
CA GLU A 290 6.68 11.40 -0.24
C GLU A 290 5.18 11.45 0.04
N ILE A 291 4.38 10.88 -0.88
CA ILE A 291 2.92 10.83 -0.74
C ILE A 291 2.54 9.89 0.42
N ALA A 292 3.15 8.71 0.52
CA ALA A 292 2.90 7.78 1.62
C ALA A 292 3.20 8.43 2.98
N ALA A 293 4.33 9.13 3.10
CA ALA A 293 4.68 9.89 4.30
C ALA A 293 3.63 10.99 4.60
N GLN A 294 3.21 11.74 3.59
CA GLN A 294 2.17 12.77 3.73
C GLN A 294 0.85 12.17 4.23
N VAL A 295 0.42 11.07 3.65
CA VAL A 295 -0.86 10.41 3.98
C VAL A 295 -0.81 9.84 5.40
N ILE A 296 0.31 9.23 5.80
CA ILE A 296 0.54 8.73 7.16
C ILE A 296 0.50 9.88 8.18
N LYS A 297 1.19 11.00 7.90
CA LYS A 297 1.19 12.19 8.77
C LYS A 297 -0.20 12.81 8.90
N THR A 298 -0.96 12.83 7.81
CA THR A 298 -2.29 13.47 7.78
C THR A 298 -3.32 12.63 8.52
N ARG A 299 -3.18 11.29 8.53
CA ARG A 299 -4.05 10.28 9.18
C ARG A 299 -5.49 10.20 8.68
N THR A 300 -6.13 11.33 8.34
CA THR A 300 -7.57 11.42 8.04
C THR A 300 -8.01 10.45 6.94
N GLY A 301 -7.24 10.30 5.86
CA GLY A 301 -7.55 9.36 4.78
C GLY A 301 -7.46 7.89 5.24
N ILE A 302 -6.50 7.57 6.10
CA ILE A 302 -6.32 6.22 6.66
C ILE A 302 -7.45 5.90 7.63
N ASP A 303 -7.75 6.81 8.56
CA ASP A 303 -8.82 6.62 9.54
C ASP A 303 -10.19 6.54 8.86
N ALA A 304 -10.43 7.34 7.80
CA ALA A 304 -11.65 7.26 6.99
C ALA A 304 -11.76 5.91 6.25
N MET A 305 -10.65 5.41 5.71
CA MET A 305 -10.63 4.10 5.04
C MET A 305 -10.90 2.95 6.01
N ILE A 306 -10.32 3.01 7.20
CA ILE A 306 -10.57 2.05 8.30
C ILE A 306 -12.04 2.09 8.70
N ALA A 307 -12.59 3.28 8.96
CA ALA A 307 -13.99 3.46 9.34
C ALA A 307 -14.96 2.94 8.27
N LYS A 308 -14.67 3.23 6.99
CA LYS A 308 -15.43 2.70 5.85
C LYS A 308 -15.43 1.18 5.85
N PHE A 309 -14.26 0.55 5.98
CA PHE A 309 -14.14 -0.91 6.02
C PHE A 309 -14.92 -1.53 7.19
N ILE A 310 -14.83 -0.96 8.39
CA ILE A 310 -15.59 -1.39 9.58
C ILE A 310 -17.10 -1.36 9.29
N SER A 311 -17.57 -0.27 8.68
CA SER A 311 -19.00 -0.08 8.36
C SER A 311 -19.51 -1.05 7.29
N GLU A 312 -18.76 -1.24 6.19
CA GLU A 312 -19.14 -2.08 5.06
C GLU A 312 -19.17 -3.57 5.44
N ASN A 313 -18.28 -3.98 6.36
CA ASN A 313 -18.19 -5.36 6.84
C ASN A 313 -19.01 -5.63 8.09
N LYS A 314 -19.70 -4.62 8.63
CA LYS A 314 -20.57 -4.71 9.81
C LYS A 314 -19.84 -5.28 11.03
N LEU A 315 -18.61 -4.86 11.25
CA LEU A 315 -17.82 -5.33 12.39
C LEU A 315 -18.43 -4.83 13.70
N SER A 316 -18.35 -5.64 14.76
CA SER A 316 -18.69 -5.17 16.09
C SER A 316 -17.75 -4.05 16.53
N LYS A 317 -18.13 -3.30 17.55
CA LYS A 317 -17.29 -2.22 18.10
C LYS A 317 -15.90 -2.73 18.51
N ALA A 318 -15.84 -3.91 19.15
CA ALA A 318 -14.58 -4.52 19.59
C ALA A 318 -13.70 -4.94 18.39
N GLU A 319 -14.29 -5.64 17.40
CA GLU A 319 -13.57 -6.06 16.19
C GLU A 319 -13.10 -4.85 15.36
N GLY A 320 -13.89 -3.77 15.32
CA GLY A 320 -13.52 -2.55 14.62
C GLY A 320 -12.37 -1.79 15.29
N GLU A 321 -12.36 -1.70 16.62
CA GLU A 321 -11.27 -1.08 17.40
C GLU A 321 -9.96 -1.89 17.29
N GLU A 322 -10.05 -3.22 17.32
CA GLU A 322 -8.92 -4.13 17.09
C GLU A 322 -8.35 -3.97 15.68
N PHE A 323 -9.21 -4.04 14.65
CA PHE A 323 -8.82 -3.84 13.25
C PHE A 323 -8.15 -2.49 13.00
N ALA A 324 -8.68 -1.40 13.59
CA ALA A 324 -8.09 -0.07 13.48
C ALA A 324 -6.69 -0.01 14.09
N THR A 325 -6.51 -0.64 15.25
CA THR A 325 -5.22 -0.70 15.96
C THR A 325 -4.19 -1.47 15.15
N ASP A 326 -4.54 -2.66 14.67
CA ASP A 326 -3.65 -3.54 13.90
C ASP A 326 -3.25 -2.90 12.57
N SER A 327 -4.18 -2.20 11.93
CA SER A 327 -3.91 -1.44 10.70
C SER A 327 -2.81 -0.40 10.91
N TRP A 328 -2.86 0.35 12.02
CA TRP A 328 -1.85 1.34 12.36
C TRP A 328 -0.51 0.72 12.78
N ILE A 329 -0.53 -0.44 13.44
CA ILE A 329 0.69 -1.20 13.76
C ILE A 329 1.43 -1.59 12.47
N VAL A 330 0.72 -2.13 11.48
CA VAL A 330 1.33 -2.50 10.19
C VAL A 330 1.85 -1.25 9.46
N ILE A 331 1.08 -0.16 9.42
CA ILE A 331 1.50 1.10 8.78
C ILE A 331 2.77 1.66 9.40
N ASN A 332 2.93 1.58 10.73
CA ASN A 332 4.08 2.16 11.41
C ASN A 332 5.32 1.27 11.34
N ASN A 333 5.16 -0.05 11.42
CA ASN A 333 6.29 -0.99 11.56
C ASN A 333 6.74 -1.63 10.25
N ALA A 334 5.81 -1.80 9.32
CA ALA A 334 6.05 -2.42 8.03
C ALA A 334 5.13 -1.79 6.96
N PRO A 335 5.25 -0.47 6.71
CA PRO A 335 4.36 0.25 5.80
C PRO A 335 4.29 -0.37 4.41
N GLU A 336 5.35 -1.04 3.96
CA GLU A 336 5.42 -1.76 2.67
C GLU A 336 4.40 -2.90 2.56
N ASN A 337 3.94 -3.40 3.70
CA ASN A 337 2.97 -4.49 3.82
C ASN A 337 1.54 -3.98 4.06
N SER A 338 1.31 -2.68 4.25
CA SER A 338 -0.02 -2.17 4.57
C SER A 338 -0.91 -2.05 3.32
N PRO A 339 -1.99 -2.84 3.19
CA PRO A 339 -2.94 -2.70 2.08
C PRO A 339 -3.75 -1.39 2.21
N ILE A 340 -4.03 -0.94 3.43
CA ILE A 340 -4.72 0.34 3.69
C ILE A 340 -3.87 1.51 3.24
N LEU A 341 -2.56 1.52 3.54
CA LEU A 341 -1.67 2.57 3.08
C LEU A 341 -1.65 2.65 1.55
N LYS A 342 -1.52 1.50 0.87
CA LYS A 342 -1.57 1.42 -0.60
C LYS A 342 -2.89 1.95 -1.17
N ALA A 343 -4.01 1.68 -0.50
CA ALA A 343 -5.32 2.16 -0.93
C ALA A 343 -5.51 3.67 -0.72
N VAL A 344 -5.02 4.23 0.38
CA VAL A 344 -5.16 5.68 0.62
C VAL A 344 -4.19 6.48 -0.25
N VAL A 345 -2.99 5.97 -0.50
CA VAL A 345 -2.10 6.55 -1.53
C VAL A 345 -2.75 6.47 -2.91
N PHE A 346 -3.48 5.38 -3.22
CA PHE A 346 -4.27 5.29 -4.44
C PHE A 346 -5.36 6.37 -4.52
N GLU A 347 -6.13 6.59 -3.45
CA GLU A 347 -7.14 7.66 -3.41
C GLU A 347 -6.51 9.05 -3.59
N HIS A 348 -5.32 9.28 -3.00
CA HIS A 348 -4.58 10.53 -3.19
C HIS A 348 -4.22 10.75 -4.66
N ILE A 349 -3.63 9.75 -5.34
CA ILE A 349 -3.30 9.89 -6.77
C ILE A 349 -4.55 10.02 -7.64
N PHE A 350 -5.64 9.32 -7.30
CA PHE A 350 -6.91 9.42 -8.01
C PHE A 350 -7.45 10.86 -7.97
N ASN A 351 -7.39 11.47 -6.78
CA ASN A 351 -7.74 12.88 -6.59
C ASN A 351 -6.77 13.82 -7.33
N ALA A 352 -5.47 13.50 -7.38
CA ALA A 352 -4.49 14.27 -8.14
C ALA A 352 -4.74 14.19 -9.66
N ILE A 353 -5.19 13.05 -10.20
CA ILE A 353 -5.57 12.91 -11.61
C ILE A 353 -6.80 13.77 -11.94
N LYS A 354 -7.81 13.74 -11.04
CA LYS A 354 -9.07 14.47 -11.23
C LYS A 354 -8.92 15.98 -11.06
N ASN A 355 -8.19 16.40 -10.03
CA ASN A 355 -8.12 17.80 -9.61
C ASN A 355 -6.80 18.49 -10.01
N GLY A 356 -5.90 17.76 -10.65
CA GLY A 356 -4.55 18.22 -11.01
C GLY A 356 -3.51 17.94 -9.93
N ALA A 357 -2.29 17.60 -10.36
CA ALA A 357 -1.15 17.30 -9.50
C ALA A 357 -0.63 18.57 -8.79
N LYS A 358 -0.63 18.57 -7.46
CA LYS A 358 -0.28 19.75 -6.66
C LYS A 358 1.21 19.78 -6.34
N THR A 359 1.77 18.65 -5.96
CA THR A 359 3.17 18.54 -5.52
C THR A 359 4.09 17.98 -6.62
N LYS A 360 5.41 18.09 -6.41
CA LYS A 360 6.39 17.41 -7.28
C LYS A 360 6.22 15.89 -7.21
N ALA A 361 5.99 15.37 -6.01
CA ALA A 361 5.75 13.94 -5.78
C ALA A 361 4.50 13.44 -6.55
N ASP A 362 3.42 14.23 -6.57
CA ASP A 362 2.24 13.92 -7.39
C ASP A 362 2.61 13.80 -8.86
N ARG A 363 3.37 14.77 -9.39
CA ARG A 363 3.78 14.77 -10.81
C ARG A 363 4.72 13.61 -11.13
N ASP A 364 5.69 13.33 -10.27
CA ASP A 364 6.65 12.22 -10.45
C ASP A 364 5.92 10.88 -10.47
N LEU A 365 5.00 10.65 -9.51
CA LEU A 365 4.24 9.40 -9.42
C LEU A 365 3.24 9.25 -10.55
N LEU A 366 2.54 10.33 -10.95
CA LEU A 366 1.61 10.29 -12.08
C LEU A 366 2.34 10.09 -13.42
N ASN A 367 3.51 10.70 -13.60
CA ASN A 367 4.34 10.46 -14.78
C ASN A 367 4.80 9.01 -14.84
N TYR A 368 5.29 8.48 -13.70
CA TYR A 368 5.68 7.08 -13.61
C TYR A 368 4.50 6.15 -13.86
N LEU A 369 3.33 6.41 -13.27
CA LEU A 369 2.10 5.64 -13.49
C LEU A 369 1.66 5.67 -14.96
N ALA A 370 1.71 6.83 -15.62
CA ALA A 370 1.36 6.95 -17.03
C ALA A 370 2.31 6.12 -17.91
N VAL A 371 3.62 6.19 -17.65
CA VAL A 371 4.64 5.36 -18.31
C VAL A 371 4.42 3.88 -18.03
N TYR A 372 4.12 3.51 -16.79
CA TYR A 372 3.88 2.12 -16.42
C TYR A 372 2.63 1.56 -17.09
N VAL A 373 1.52 2.30 -17.09
CA VAL A 373 0.30 1.92 -17.82
C VAL A 373 0.59 1.80 -19.31
N GLN A 374 1.38 2.71 -19.90
CA GLN A 374 1.79 2.64 -21.31
C GLN A 374 2.55 1.35 -21.59
N GLN A 375 3.55 1.04 -20.77
CA GLN A 375 4.37 -0.17 -20.90
C GLN A 375 3.52 -1.42 -20.68
N SER A 376 2.55 -1.40 -19.77
CA SER A 376 1.59 -2.49 -19.59
C SER A 376 0.72 -2.73 -20.81
N ARG A 377 0.24 -1.67 -21.47
CA ARG A 377 -0.49 -1.82 -22.73
C ARG A 377 0.38 -2.44 -23.81
N GLN A 378 1.61 -1.95 -23.96
CA GLN A 378 2.56 -2.47 -24.96
C GLN A 378 2.91 -3.93 -24.72
N PHE A 379 3.19 -4.27 -23.46
CA PHE A 379 3.49 -5.62 -23.04
C PHE A 379 2.33 -6.59 -23.33
N LEU A 380 1.10 -6.24 -22.91
CA LEU A 380 -0.07 -7.09 -23.15
C LEU A 380 -0.37 -7.21 -24.64
N ALA A 381 -0.32 -6.12 -25.40
CA ALA A 381 -0.54 -6.17 -26.85
C ALA A 381 0.52 -7.02 -27.57
N ASN A 382 1.77 -6.99 -27.11
CA ASN A 382 2.84 -7.85 -27.63
C ASN A 382 2.60 -9.33 -27.28
N GLU A 383 2.21 -9.66 -26.04
CA GLU A 383 1.87 -11.04 -25.68
C GLU A 383 0.67 -11.56 -26.48
N MET A 384 -0.37 -10.74 -26.67
CA MET A 384 -1.53 -11.08 -27.51
C MET A 384 -1.12 -11.38 -28.94
N ARG A 385 -0.21 -10.56 -29.51
CA ARG A 385 0.39 -10.81 -30.82
C ARG A 385 1.18 -12.10 -30.84
N ASP A 386 2.02 -12.35 -29.84
CA ASP A 386 2.93 -13.49 -29.83
C ASP A 386 2.16 -14.82 -29.68
N VAL A 387 1.12 -14.87 -28.84
CA VAL A 387 0.17 -15.99 -28.75
C VAL A 387 -0.48 -16.25 -30.12
N TRP A 388 -1.01 -15.19 -30.75
CA TRP A 388 -1.73 -15.31 -32.02
C TRP A 388 -0.83 -15.74 -33.18
N GLU A 389 0.35 -15.13 -33.31
CA GLU A 389 1.34 -15.46 -34.33
C GLU A 389 1.92 -16.86 -34.14
N SER A 390 2.18 -17.26 -32.89
CA SER A 390 2.62 -18.61 -32.54
C SER A 390 1.62 -19.66 -33.01
N TRP A 391 0.32 -19.44 -32.75
CA TRP A 391 -0.74 -20.32 -33.22
C TRP A 391 -0.86 -20.33 -34.75
N LYS A 392 -0.97 -19.14 -35.36
CA LYS A 392 -1.20 -18.98 -36.81
C LYS A 392 -0.08 -19.62 -37.62
N ARG A 393 1.17 -19.36 -37.26
CA ARG A 393 2.35 -19.96 -37.90
C ARG A 393 2.47 -21.44 -37.58
N GLY A 394 2.09 -21.87 -36.37
CA GLY A 394 1.99 -23.27 -36.00
C GLY A 394 1.03 -24.05 -36.87
N ARG A 395 -0.17 -23.51 -37.13
CA ARG A 395 -1.16 -24.11 -38.05
C ARG A 395 -0.65 -24.17 -39.49
N ALA A 396 0.03 -23.13 -39.98
CA ALA A 396 0.64 -23.14 -41.31
C ALA A 396 1.77 -24.19 -41.42
N ALA A 397 2.64 -24.27 -40.42
CA ALA A 397 3.72 -25.26 -40.36
C ALA A 397 3.16 -26.69 -40.26
N TRP A 398 2.11 -26.92 -39.46
CA TRP A 398 1.43 -28.21 -39.33
C TRP A 398 0.85 -28.70 -40.66
N LYS A 399 0.14 -27.82 -41.38
CA LYS A 399 -0.39 -28.11 -42.72
C LYS A 399 0.71 -28.49 -43.71
N THR A 400 1.86 -27.80 -43.63
CA THR A 400 3.00 -28.04 -44.50
C THR A 400 3.72 -29.35 -44.16
N GLN A 401 3.88 -29.65 -42.87
CA GLN A 401 4.65 -30.81 -42.37
C GLN A 401 3.89 -32.13 -42.48
N PHE A 402 2.57 -32.14 -42.29
CA PHE A 402 1.78 -33.37 -42.18
C PHE A 402 0.82 -33.64 -43.35
N GLY A 403 0.66 -32.69 -44.28
CA GLY A 403 -0.15 -32.84 -45.50
C GLY A 403 -1.65 -33.01 -45.24
N SER A 404 -2.49 -32.78 -46.27
CA SER A 404 -3.95 -32.92 -46.19
C SER A 404 -4.44 -34.37 -46.05
N THR A 405 -3.56 -35.36 -46.22
CA THR A 405 -3.87 -36.79 -46.27
C THR A 405 -3.97 -37.46 -44.90
N ARG A 406 -3.47 -36.83 -43.83
CA ARG A 406 -3.66 -37.26 -42.43
C ARG A 406 -4.74 -36.47 -41.69
N ALA A 407 -5.54 -35.68 -42.42
CA ALA A 407 -6.77 -35.11 -41.92
C ALA A 407 -7.78 -36.25 -41.71
N ASN A 408 -7.60 -36.99 -40.62
CA ASN A 408 -8.70 -37.73 -40.03
C ASN A 408 -9.84 -36.72 -39.85
N THR A 409 -11.09 -37.13 -40.04
CA THR A 409 -12.28 -36.31 -39.79
C THR A 409 -12.41 -35.83 -38.33
N HIS A 410 -11.42 -36.17 -37.50
CA HIS A 410 -11.21 -35.78 -36.11
C HIS A 410 -9.88 -35.04 -35.86
N ASP A 411 -9.10 -34.67 -36.89
CA ASP A 411 -7.98 -33.72 -36.75
C ASP A 411 -8.58 -32.31 -36.58
N THR A 412 -9.18 -32.09 -35.41
CA THR A 412 -9.73 -30.80 -34.97
C THR A 412 -8.65 -29.74 -34.80
N GLY A 413 -7.37 -30.14 -34.91
CA GLY A 413 -6.25 -29.29 -35.22
C GLY A 413 -6.21 -28.02 -34.40
N VAL A 414 -5.79 -28.13 -33.14
CA VAL A 414 -5.57 -27.03 -32.17
C VAL A 414 -6.45 -25.80 -32.44
N ALA A 415 -7.61 -25.74 -31.80
CA ALA A 415 -8.55 -24.64 -31.91
C ALA A 415 -7.87 -23.27 -31.68
N PRO A 416 -8.38 -22.19 -32.30
CA PRO A 416 -7.86 -20.84 -32.07
C PRO A 416 -7.75 -20.51 -30.58
N PRO A 417 -6.65 -19.89 -30.13
CA PRO A 417 -6.45 -19.57 -28.73
C PRO A 417 -7.48 -18.55 -28.25
N LYS A 418 -7.99 -18.74 -27.03
CA LYS A 418 -8.71 -17.69 -26.31
C LYS A 418 -7.68 -16.72 -25.74
N ILE A 419 -7.25 -15.76 -26.57
CA ILE A 419 -6.15 -14.84 -26.23
C ILE A 419 -6.38 -14.17 -24.86
N GLN A 420 -7.61 -13.78 -24.53
CA GLN A 420 -7.98 -13.17 -23.24
C GLN A 420 -7.55 -14.00 -22.04
N THR A 421 -7.84 -15.30 -22.06
CA THR A 421 -7.54 -16.19 -20.93
C THR A 421 -6.05 -16.50 -20.89
N MET A 422 -5.42 -16.67 -22.06
CA MET A 422 -4.00 -16.98 -22.16
C MET A 422 -3.07 -15.85 -21.73
N VAL A 423 -3.50 -14.59 -21.87
CA VAL A 423 -2.72 -13.41 -21.45
C VAL A 423 -3.10 -12.88 -20.07
N ALA A 424 -4.18 -13.41 -19.46
CA ALA A 424 -4.61 -12.99 -18.13
C ALA A 424 -3.52 -13.26 -17.06
N ASP A 425 -2.80 -14.37 -17.19
CA ASP A 425 -1.67 -14.75 -16.33
C ASP A 425 -0.52 -13.73 -16.37
N ALA A 426 -0.39 -12.96 -17.45
CA ALA A 426 0.61 -11.91 -17.57
C ALA A 426 0.33 -10.73 -16.61
N MET A 427 -0.90 -10.60 -16.11
CA MET A 427 -1.31 -9.64 -15.08
C MET A 427 -1.50 -10.27 -13.69
N HIS A 428 -0.86 -11.41 -13.43
CA HIS A 428 -0.96 -12.09 -12.14
C HIS A 428 -0.65 -11.15 -10.96
N LEU A 429 -1.61 -11.01 -10.05
CA LEU A 429 -1.47 -10.26 -8.80
C LEU A 429 -1.12 -11.21 -7.67
N ALA A 430 -0.06 -10.87 -6.91
CA ALA A 430 0.20 -11.53 -5.64
C ALA A 430 -0.99 -11.30 -4.66
N PRO A 431 -1.17 -12.15 -3.64
CA PRO A 431 -2.23 -11.97 -2.64
C PRO A 431 -2.28 -10.56 -2.03
N ALA A 432 -1.13 -9.92 -1.81
CA ALA A 432 -1.05 -8.54 -1.32
C ALA A 432 -1.63 -7.50 -2.30
N GLY A 433 -1.43 -7.69 -3.62
CA GLY A 433 -2.00 -6.83 -4.65
C GLY A 433 -3.53 -6.98 -4.75
N ILE A 434 -4.03 -8.20 -4.59
CA ILE A 434 -5.47 -8.48 -4.53
C ILE A 434 -6.11 -7.79 -3.31
N MET A 435 -5.48 -7.90 -2.13
CA MET A 435 -5.97 -7.21 -0.94
C MET A 435 -5.95 -5.68 -1.09
N ALA A 436 -4.93 -5.10 -1.73
CA ALA A 436 -4.91 -3.66 -1.96
C ALA A 436 -6.13 -3.20 -2.79
N LEU A 437 -6.55 -3.99 -3.79
CA LEU A 437 -7.74 -3.70 -4.61
C LEU A 437 -9.05 -3.75 -3.82
N THR A 438 -9.16 -4.58 -2.77
CA THR A 438 -10.39 -4.65 -1.95
C THR A 438 -10.66 -3.37 -1.17
N TYR A 439 -9.62 -2.58 -0.84
CA TYR A 439 -9.77 -1.32 -0.09
C TYR A 439 -10.00 -0.11 -1.00
N VAL A 440 -9.80 -0.23 -2.32
CA VAL A 440 -9.94 0.86 -3.31
C VAL A 440 -11.41 1.07 -3.74
N GLY A 441 -12.36 0.92 -2.80
CA GLY A 441 -13.81 0.72 -3.05
C GLY A 441 -14.43 1.52 -4.20
N GLY A 442 -15.19 0.82 -5.06
CA GLY A 442 -15.90 1.36 -6.23
C GLY A 442 -15.30 1.00 -7.59
N TYR A 443 -14.03 0.56 -7.64
CA TYR A 443 -13.31 0.26 -8.90
C TYR A 443 -12.82 -1.18 -9.03
N GLY A 444 -13.17 -2.04 -8.08
CA GLY A 444 -12.81 -3.46 -8.03
C GLY A 444 -14.01 -4.34 -7.66
N GLY A 445 -15.21 -4.01 -8.15
CA GLY A 445 -16.48 -4.66 -7.78
C GLY A 445 -16.54 -6.18 -8.02
N ALA A 446 -15.61 -6.74 -8.79
CA ALA A 446 -15.50 -8.19 -9.02
C ALA A 446 -14.75 -8.95 -7.92
N LEU A 447 -14.02 -8.27 -7.01
CA LEU A 447 -13.18 -8.92 -5.98
C LEU A 447 -13.74 -8.85 -4.56
N ALA A 448 -14.70 -7.97 -4.30
CA ALA A 448 -15.41 -7.91 -3.02
C ALA A 448 -16.46 -9.03 -2.92
N SER A 449 -16.04 -10.28 -3.13
CA SER A 449 -16.73 -11.40 -2.52
C SER A 449 -16.72 -11.15 -1.02
N LYS A 450 -17.90 -11.11 -0.39
CA LYS A 450 -18.03 -11.02 1.08
C LYS A 450 -17.14 -12.05 1.79
N THR A 451 -16.84 -13.18 1.13
CA THR A 451 -15.93 -14.22 1.61
C THR A 451 -14.46 -13.78 1.67
N VAL A 452 -13.95 -12.99 0.71
CA VAL A 452 -12.56 -12.48 0.75
C VAL A 452 -12.40 -11.43 1.84
N ALA A 453 -13.39 -10.53 1.99
CA ALA A 453 -13.42 -9.58 3.08
C ALA A 453 -13.55 -10.27 4.46
N HIS A 454 -14.34 -11.36 4.54
CA HIS A 454 -14.50 -12.16 5.75
C HIS A 454 -13.27 -13.05 6.07
N ILE A 455 -12.52 -13.50 5.06
CA ILE A 455 -11.24 -14.20 5.24
C ILE A 455 -10.14 -13.21 5.66
N ALA A 456 -10.07 -12.03 5.03
CA ALA A 456 -9.16 -10.96 5.45
C ALA A 456 -9.44 -10.54 6.91
N HIS A 457 -10.72 -10.48 7.30
CA HIS A 457 -11.15 -10.26 8.69
C HIS A 457 -10.70 -11.39 9.64
N LYS A 458 -10.87 -12.66 9.27
CA LYS A 458 -10.43 -13.80 10.10
C LYS A 458 -8.91 -14.00 10.15
N VAL A 459 -8.18 -13.57 9.12
CA VAL A 459 -6.71 -13.64 9.06
C VAL A 459 -6.07 -12.46 9.80
N GLY A 460 -6.79 -11.33 9.96
CA GLY A 460 -6.40 -10.20 10.79
C GLY A 460 -6.26 -10.55 12.29
N HIS A 461 -7.03 -11.52 12.79
CA HIS A 461 -7.04 -11.94 14.20
C HIS A 461 -5.80 -12.71 14.69
N VAL A 462 -4.71 -12.80 13.92
CA VAL A 462 -3.51 -13.53 14.35
C VAL A 462 -2.24 -12.69 14.20
N ILE A 463 -1.90 -11.95 15.25
CA ILE A 463 -0.59 -11.30 15.39
C ILE A 463 0.37 -12.23 16.15
N TYR A 464 1.62 -12.30 15.65
CA TYR A 464 2.79 -13.10 16.10
C TYR A 464 2.85 -14.59 15.69
N SER A 465 2.98 -14.84 14.39
CA SER A 465 4.12 -15.65 13.93
C SER A 465 4.63 -15.12 12.59
N ALA A 466 5.84 -14.56 12.62
CA ALA A 466 6.66 -14.57 11.42
C ALA A 466 6.67 -16.01 10.87
N ASN A 467 6.34 -16.13 9.59
CA ASN A 467 6.45 -17.31 8.72
C ASN A 467 5.31 -18.34 8.64
N LYS A 468 4.22 -18.30 9.44
CA LYS A 468 3.17 -19.36 9.32
C LYS A 468 1.78 -18.94 8.86
N VAL A 469 1.33 -17.71 9.12
CA VAL A 469 -0.04 -17.29 8.76
C VAL A 469 -0.13 -16.59 7.41
N LEU A 470 0.93 -15.91 6.97
CA LEU A 470 1.09 -15.61 5.53
C LEU A 470 1.18 -16.92 4.74
N ALA A 471 1.77 -18.00 5.27
CA ALA A 471 1.78 -19.30 4.60
C ALA A 471 0.41 -20.02 4.64
N GLN A 472 -0.46 -19.78 5.62
CA GLN A 472 -1.79 -20.44 5.71
C GLN A 472 -2.92 -19.63 5.05
N GLY A 473 -2.93 -18.30 5.17
CA GLY A 473 -3.78 -17.39 4.40
C GLY A 473 -3.35 -17.30 2.94
N ALA A 474 -2.03 -17.36 2.66
CA ALA A 474 -1.58 -17.72 1.33
C ALA A 474 -1.97 -19.15 1.03
N SER A 475 -1.90 -20.18 1.88
CA SER A 475 -2.31 -21.53 1.44
C SER A 475 -3.79 -21.66 1.03
N SER A 476 -4.71 -20.83 1.53
CA SER A 476 -6.11 -20.84 1.08
C SER A 476 -6.31 -20.01 -0.20
N LEU A 477 -5.60 -18.88 -0.36
CA LEU A 477 -5.58 -18.09 -1.60
C LEU A 477 -4.64 -18.66 -2.69
N ALA A 478 -3.65 -19.45 -2.31
CA ALA A 478 -2.62 -20.13 -3.10
C ALA A 478 -3.03 -21.58 -3.38
N LYS A 479 -3.89 -22.24 -2.59
CA LYS A 479 -4.66 -23.38 -3.13
C LYS A 479 -5.65 -22.91 -4.19
N ALA A 480 -5.99 -21.62 -4.22
CA ALA A 480 -6.76 -20.98 -5.29
C ALA A 480 -5.89 -20.27 -6.36
N ALA A 481 -4.56 -20.17 -6.20
CA ALA A 481 -3.67 -19.44 -7.14
C ALA A 481 -2.31 -20.12 -7.42
N VAL A 482 -2.00 -21.25 -6.80
CA VAL A 482 -0.70 -21.94 -6.85
C VAL A 482 -0.95 -23.45 -6.88
N SER A 483 -1.32 -23.93 -8.07
CA SER A 483 -0.74 -25.19 -8.55
C SER A 483 0.37 -24.80 -9.52
N PRO A 484 1.60 -25.35 -9.43
CA PRO A 484 2.72 -25.01 -10.32
C PRO A 484 2.54 -25.54 -11.76
N ILE A 485 1.32 -25.89 -12.15
CA ILE A 485 0.95 -26.22 -13.52
C ILE A 485 -0.27 -25.36 -13.81
N THR A 486 -0.07 -24.30 -14.61
CA THR A 486 -1.05 -23.43 -15.29
C THR A 486 -2.50 -23.54 -14.77
N GLY A 487 -2.99 -22.48 -14.13
CA GLY A 487 -4.41 -22.30 -13.94
C GLY A 487 -4.80 -21.94 -12.52
N MET A 488 -5.41 -20.76 -12.41
CA MET A 488 -6.01 -20.25 -11.19
C MET A 488 -7.15 -21.18 -10.78
N GLY A 489 -7.27 -21.46 -9.49
CA GLY A 489 -8.46 -22.10 -8.93
C GLY A 489 -9.69 -21.19 -9.04
N PRO A 490 -10.74 -21.36 -8.20
CA PRO A 490 -12.06 -20.70 -8.33
C PRO A 490 -12.08 -19.15 -8.26
N LEU A 491 -10.93 -18.50 -8.32
CA LEU A 491 -10.72 -17.07 -8.52
C LEU A 491 -10.46 -16.70 -10.00
N ALA A 492 -10.28 -17.67 -10.92
CA ALA A 492 -9.94 -17.44 -12.32
C ALA A 492 -10.96 -16.59 -13.10
N ALA A 493 -12.26 -16.86 -12.93
CA ALA A 493 -13.31 -16.13 -13.65
C ALA A 493 -13.37 -14.62 -13.29
N PRO A 494 -13.37 -14.21 -12.00
CA PRO A 494 -13.29 -12.80 -11.65
C PRO A 494 -11.91 -12.18 -11.89
N LEU A 495 -10.82 -12.95 -11.96
CA LEU A 495 -9.47 -12.45 -12.25
C LEU A 495 -9.19 -12.31 -13.78
N ALA A 496 -9.80 -13.12 -14.65
CA ALA A 496 -9.75 -12.94 -16.11
C ALA A 496 -10.45 -11.63 -16.53
N SER A 497 -11.48 -11.21 -15.76
CA SER A 497 -12.07 -9.86 -15.85
C SER A 497 -11.22 -8.74 -15.24
N LEU A 498 -10.00 -9.02 -14.74
CA LEU A 498 -9.07 -7.99 -14.22
C LEU A 498 -7.95 -7.64 -15.19
N ALA A 499 -7.80 -8.37 -16.30
CA ALA A 499 -6.91 -7.93 -17.36
C ALA A 499 -7.53 -6.79 -18.18
N VAL A 500 -8.34 -5.91 -17.60
CA VAL A 500 -8.93 -4.75 -18.28
C VAL A 500 -7.86 -3.67 -18.42
N SER A 501 -6.92 -3.92 -19.34
CA SER A 501 -6.37 -2.81 -20.09
C SER A 501 -7.39 -2.41 -21.16
N SER A 502 -7.45 -1.13 -21.53
CA SER A 502 -8.20 -0.68 -22.72
C SER A 502 -7.95 -1.56 -23.97
N VAL A 503 -6.78 -2.20 -24.03
CA VAL A 503 -6.34 -3.17 -25.05
C VAL A 503 -7.18 -4.46 -25.03
N ILE A 504 -7.58 -4.97 -23.85
CA ILE A 504 -8.31 -6.25 -23.68
C ILE A 504 -9.84 -6.04 -23.68
N PHE A 505 -10.34 -4.89 -23.25
CA PHE A 505 -11.77 -4.57 -23.40
C PHE A 505 -12.21 -4.45 -24.87
N SER A 506 -11.25 -4.25 -25.80
CA SER A 506 -11.48 -4.35 -27.24
C SER A 506 -12.13 -5.67 -27.66
N MET A 507 -12.02 -6.72 -26.84
CA MET A 507 -12.35 -8.11 -27.14
C MET A 507 -13.67 -8.61 -26.53
N ALA A 508 -14.30 -7.85 -25.63
CA ALA A 508 -15.26 -8.39 -24.65
C ALA A 508 -16.69 -8.67 -25.16
N THR A 509 -16.93 -8.85 -26.46
CA THR A 509 -18.32 -9.10 -26.94
C THR A 509 -18.53 -10.32 -27.81
N ASP A 510 -17.52 -11.14 -28.13
CA ASP A 510 -17.79 -12.29 -28.99
C ASP A 510 -16.88 -13.50 -28.77
N ILE A 511 -17.51 -14.60 -28.36
CA ILE A 511 -16.92 -15.93 -28.20
C ILE A 511 -16.75 -16.63 -29.57
N ALA A 512 -17.26 -16.04 -30.65
CA ALA A 512 -17.06 -16.50 -32.03
C ALA A 512 -15.72 -15.96 -32.60
N LEU A 513 -14.69 -16.81 -32.63
CA LEU A 513 -13.37 -16.52 -33.19
C LEU A 513 -13.33 -16.77 -34.71
N GLU A 514 -13.72 -15.80 -35.53
CA GLU A 514 -13.23 -15.73 -36.91
C GLU A 514 -11.78 -15.23 -36.92
N GLN A 515 -10.90 -15.83 -37.73
CA GLN A 515 -9.47 -15.43 -37.77
C GLN A 515 -9.29 -13.94 -38.09
N ASN A 516 -10.08 -13.40 -39.03
CA ASN A 516 -10.08 -11.99 -39.39
C ASN A 516 -10.42 -11.07 -38.22
N LYS A 517 -11.34 -11.50 -37.34
CA LYS A 517 -11.74 -10.76 -36.15
C LYS A 517 -10.62 -10.72 -35.12
N GLN A 518 -9.92 -11.84 -34.91
CA GLN A 518 -8.78 -11.89 -34.00
C GLN A 518 -7.58 -11.09 -34.50
N ASP A 519 -7.30 -11.14 -35.82
CA ASP A 519 -6.31 -10.26 -36.43
C ASP A 519 -6.66 -8.78 -36.23
N ALA A 520 -7.92 -8.40 -36.40
CA ALA A 520 -8.37 -7.03 -36.15
C ALA A 520 -8.16 -6.61 -34.68
N ILE A 521 -8.54 -7.48 -33.74
CA ILE A 521 -8.42 -7.27 -32.30
C ILE A 521 -6.95 -7.11 -31.87
N VAL A 522 -6.07 -8.02 -32.29
CA VAL A 522 -4.63 -7.98 -31.94
C VAL A 522 -3.97 -6.73 -32.52
N ASN A 523 -4.34 -6.33 -33.74
CA ASN A 523 -3.81 -5.12 -34.34
C ASN A 523 -4.35 -3.84 -33.67
N ASP A 524 -5.63 -3.79 -33.30
CA ASP A 524 -6.22 -2.68 -32.57
C ASP A 524 -5.57 -2.54 -31.19
N ALA A 525 -5.36 -3.67 -30.50
CA ALA A 525 -4.60 -3.76 -29.27
C ALA A 525 -3.19 -3.13 -29.39
N LEU A 526 -2.43 -3.47 -30.44
CA LEU A 526 -1.11 -2.90 -30.70
C LEU A 526 -1.16 -1.40 -30.98
N ILE A 527 -2.16 -0.92 -31.73
CA ILE A 527 -2.33 0.51 -32.04
C ILE A 527 -2.72 1.29 -30.78
N VAL A 528 -3.69 0.80 -30.01
CA VAL A 528 -4.11 1.41 -28.73
C VAL A 528 -2.93 1.45 -27.76
N ALA A 529 -2.11 0.40 -27.73
CA ALA A 529 -0.91 0.33 -26.93
C ALA A 529 0.23 1.26 -27.36
N GLN A 530 0.18 1.84 -28.57
CA GLN A 530 1.11 2.88 -29.02
C GLN A 530 0.64 4.29 -28.67
N ARG A 531 -0.65 4.48 -28.37
CA ARG A 531 -1.19 5.80 -28.03
C ARG A 531 -0.70 6.22 -26.65
N PRO A 532 -0.24 7.47 -26.49
CA PRO A 532 0.21 7.96 -25.19
C PRO A 532 -0.92 7.94 -24.17
N VAL A 533 -0.64 7.38 -23.00
CA VAL A 533 -1.56 7.34 -21.87
C VAL A 533 -1.83 8.76 -21.35
N ASN A 534 -3.11 9.11 -21.27
CA ASN A 534 -3.59 10.29 -20.58
C ASN A 534 -4.47 9.86 -19.40
N LEU A 535 -3.91 9.95 -18.18
CA LEU A 535 -4.59 9.50 -16.96
C LEU A 535 -5.88 10.29 -16.70
N SER A 536 -5.92 11.59 -17.00
CA SER A 536 -7.10 12.43 -16.83
C SER A 536 -8.24 12.08 -17.79
N ARG A 537 -7.94 11.47 -18.95
CA ARG A 537 -8.96 10.90 -19.83
C ARG A 537 -9.38 9.51 -19.37
N LEU A 538 -8.44 8.68 -18.91
CA LEU A 538 -8.71 7.31 -18.46
C LEU A 538 -9.62 7.26 -17.23
N ILE A 539 -9.42 8.16 -16.27
CA ILE A 539 -10.22 8.20 -15.05
C ILE A 539 -11.71 8.53 -15.32
N MET A 540 -12.06 8.99 -16.52
CA MET A 540 -13.42 9.36 -16.90
C MET A 540 -14.28 8.16 -17.29
N THR A 541 -13.68 6.99 -17.57
CA THR A 541 -14.43 5.76 -17.89
C THR A 541 -14.28 4.72 -16.78
N GLU A 542 -15.24 3.83 -16.64
CA GLU A 542 -15.18 2.75 -15.64
C GLU A 542 -13.99 1.82 -15.90
N GLU A 543 -13.77 1.48 -17.15
CA GLU A 543 -12.69 0.61 -17.62
C GLU A 543 -11.32 1.24 -17.38
N GLY A 544 -11.17 2.55 -17.64
CA GLY A 544 -9.91 3.25 -17.40
C GLY A 544 -9.59 3.38 -15.91
N ARG A 545 -10.59 3.47 -15.04
CA ARG A 545 -10.40 3.44 -13.58
C ARG A 545 -9.94 2.06 -13.10
N ILE A 546 -10.53 0.99 -13.64
CA ILE A 546 -10.10 -0.40 -13.39
C ILE A 546 -8.66 -0.61 -13.89
N GLU A 547 -8.34 -0.14 -15.11
CA GLU A 547 -6.99 -0.23 -15.69
C GLU A 547 -5.96 0.45 -14.79
N ILE A 548 -6.26 1.65 -14.28
CA ILE A 548 -5.38 2.39 -13.36
C ILE A 548 -5.22 1.63 -12.03
N ALA A 549 -6.32 1.11 -11.46
CA ALA A 549 -6.28 0.36 -10.21
C ALA A 549 -5.46 -0.94 -10.32
N ASN A 550 -5.61 -1.68 -11.41
CA ASN A 550 -4.87 -2.94 -11.61
C ASN A 550 -3.38 -2.68 -11.82
N ASN A 551 -3.03 -1.65 -12.61
CA ASN A 551 -1.64 -1.25 -12.75
C ASN A 551 -1.03 -0.79 -11.42
N TRP A 552 -1.79 -0.04 -10.60
CA TRP A 552 -1.38 0.32 -9.26
C TRP A 552 -1.11 -0.89 -8.36
N ALA A 553 -2.02 -1.87 -8.36
CA ALA A 553 -1.85 -3.10 -7.59
C ALA A 553 -0.59 -3.87 -8.03
N MET A 554 -0.34 -3.97 -9.34
CA MET A 554 0.88 -4.60 -9.87
C MET A 554 2.16 -3.83 -9.51
N MET A 555 2.11 -2.49 -9.53
CA MET A 555 3.25 -1.62 -9.21
C MET A 555 3.63 -1.64 -7.73
N THR A 556 2.71 -2.04 -6.85
CA THR A 556 2.88 -1.93 -5.40
C THR A 556 2.86 -3.28 -4.67
N GLN A 557 2.84 -4.39 -5.41
CA GLN A 557 2.66 -5.72 -4.81
C GLN A 557 3.89 -6.25 -4.05
N GLU A 558 5.11 -5.83 -4.39
CA GLU A 558 6.30 -6.24 -3.65
C GLU A 558 6.46 -5.45 -2.34
N PRO A 559 6.82 -6.13 -1.23
CA PRO A 559 7.06 -5.49 0.06
C PRO A 559 8.45 -4.85 0.11
N ILE A 560 8.71 -3.90 -0.80
CA ILE A 560 9.97 -3.16 -0.83
C ILE A 560 9.95 -2.13 0.29
N LYS A 561 10.90 -2.23 1.22
CA LYS A 561 11.05 -1.30 2.34
C LYS A 561 11.37 0.12 1.87
N PRO A 562 10.95 1.15 2.63
CA PRO A 562 11.39 2.52 2.39
C PRO A 562 12.91 2.64 2.39
N ASN A 563 13.45 3.42 1.45
CA ASN A 563 14.85 3.82 1.53
C ASN A 563 15.08 4.53 2.88
N THR A 564 15.99 4.02 3.70
CA THR A 564 16.12 4.43 5.10
C THR A 564 16.45 5.92 5.25
N ALA A 565 17.32 6.45 4.38
CA ALA A 565 17.74 7.86 4.43
C ALA A 565 16.63 8.81 3.93
N LEU A 566 15.94 8.45 2.85
CA LEU A 566 14.80 9.22 2.34
C LEU A 566 13.63 9.17 3.34
N TRP A 567 13.31 7.99 3.86
CA TRP A 567 12.22 7.80 4.82
C TRP A 567 12.49 8.54 6.13
N ALA A 568 13.74 8.56 6.62
CA ALA A 568 14.11 9.38 7.77
C ALA A 568 13.95 10.90 7.53
N ARG A 569 14.05 11.37 6.28
CA ARG A 569 13.80 12.79 5.93
C ARG A 569 12.32 13.11 5.74
N LEU A 570 11.56 12.17 5.17
CA LEU A 570 10.13 12.33 4.88
C LEU A 570 9.26 12.08 6.10
N MET A 571 9.65 11.10 6.91
CA MET A 571 9.12 10.76 8.21
C MET A 571 10.20 11.03 9.26
N PRO A 572 10.67 12.28 9.40
CA PRO A 572 11.57 12.61 10.49
C PRO A 572 10.81 12.29 11.77
N SER A 573 11.40 11.45 12.61
CA SER A 573 11.06 11.41 14.03
C SER A 573 11.06 12.84 14.48
N GLU A 574 9.90 13.38 14.89
CA GLU A 574 9.65 14.81 15.08
C GLU A 574 10.76 15.46 15.91
N THR A 575 11.77 15.97 15.21
CA THR A 575 12.86 16.82 15.68
C THR A 575 13.34 17.59 14.45
N SER A 576 12.81 18.80 14.29
CA SER A 576 13.33 19.96 13.52
C SER A 576 12.30 20.59 12.58
N THR A 577 11.47 21.51 13.12
CA THR A 577 11.70 22.95 12.99
C THR A 577 10.81 23.67 14.01
N THR A 578 11.38 24.61 14.77
CA THR A 578 10.62 25.57 15.57
C THR A 578 9.73 26.45 14.69
N GLU A 579 8.43 26.17 14.69
CA GLU A 579 7.42 27.17 15.03
C GLU A 579 6.32 26.52 15.87
N SER A 580 6.04 27.14 17.00
CA SER A 580 5.05 26.77 17.99
C SER A 580 3.64 26.65 17.37
N ARG A 581 3.01 25.47 17.47
CA ARG A 581 1.57 25.36 17.76
C ARG A 581 1.20 24.00 18.32
N VAL A 582 1.07 24.02 19.64
CA VAL A 582 0.20 23.16 20.47
C VAL A 582 -1.17 23.00 19.80
N VAL A 583 -1.66 21.77 19.64
CA VAL A 583 -3.09 21.48 19.77
C VAL A 583 -3.24 20.43 20.86
N LEU A 584 -3.77 20.90 21.98
CA LEU A 584 -4.25 20.09 23.10
C LEU A 584 -5.54 19.40 22.69
N ASP A 585 -5.69 18.13 23.05
CA ASP A 585 -6.90 17.75 23.77
C ASP A 585 -6.49 17.04 25.08
N GLY A 586 -6.39 17.86 26.13
CA GLY A 586 -6.41 17.48 27.54
C GLY A 586 -5.39 16.46 28.06
N GLU A 587 -4.25 16.95 28.58
CA GLU A 587 -3.45 16.48 29.75
C GLU A 587 -3.41 14.98 30.15
N LYS A 588 -3.62 14.08 29.19
CA LYS A 588 -3.73 12.60 29.20
C LYS A 588 -2.52 11.71 28.80
N VAL A 589 -1.60 11.24 29.65
CA VAL A 589 -0.99 9.90 29.42
C VAL A 589 -1.94 8.82 29.85
N ILE A 590 -2.30 8.01 28.88
CA ILE A 590 -2.94 6.73 29.13
C ILE A 590 -1.83 5.71 29.35
N VAL A 591 -1.42 5.56 30.63
CA VAL A 591 -0.82 4.31 31.10
C VAL A 591 -2.00 3.48 31.58
N GLY A 592 -2.45 2.57 30.73
CA GLY A 592 -3.56 1.70 31.07
C GLY A 592 -3.82 0.71 29.96
N ALA A 593 -3.12 -0.42 30.00
CA ALA A 593 -3.58 -1.68 29.42
C ALA A 593 -2.88 -2.82 30.19
N PRO A 594 -3.58 -3.94 30.41
CA PRO A 594 -3.36 -4.90 31.50
C PRO A 594 -2.04 -5.67 31.40
N ASP A 595 -1.66 -6.24 32.54
CA ASP A 595 -0.37 -6.85 32.86
C ASP A 595 0.18 -7.80 31.78
N ILE A 596 1.18 -7.32 31.04
CA ILE A 596 2.19 -8.17 30.41
C ILE A 596 3.24 -8.47 31.48
N PRO A 597 3.68 -9.72 31.70
CA PRO A 597 4.67 -10.04 32.72
C PRO A 597 5.97 -9.28 32.45
N VAL A 598 6.22 -8.30 33.31
CA VAL A 598 7.46 -7.54 33.40
C VAL A 598 8.60 -8.50 33.75
N ILE A 599 9.55 -8.69 32.83
CA ILE A 599 10.80 -9.41 33.14
C ILE A 599 11.75 -8.41 33.81
N PRO A 600 12.15 -8.61 35.08
CA PRO A 600 13.10 -7.74 35.77
C PRO A 600 14.44 -7.68 35.02
N MET A 601 15.09 -6.52 34.96
CA MET A 601 16.43 -6.37 34.36
C MET A 601 17.45 -7.42 34.86
N ALA A 602 17.32 -7.85 36.12
CA ALA A 602 18.14 -8.92 36.70
C ALA A 602 18.00 -10.29 36.00
N GLN A 603 16.82 -10.61 35.42
CA GLN A 603 16.59 -11.84 34.66
C GLN A 603 17.08 -11.74 33.21
N ILE A 604 17.20 -10.54 32.65
CA ILE A 604 17.80 -10.30 31.32
C ILE A 604 19.30 -10.63 31.33
N ASN A 605 19.96 -10.51 32.49
CA ASN A 605 21.36 -10.94 32.67
C ASN A 605 21.51 -12.47 32.81
N ALA A 606 20.45 -13.20 33.17
CA ALA A 606 20.48 -14.65 33.40
C ALA A 606 20.10 -15.48 32.17
N ILE A 607 19.51 -14.87 31.14
CA ILE A 607 19.15 -15.56 29.90
C ILE A 607 20.33 -15.42 28.94
N THR A 608 21.06 -16.54 28.76
CA THR A 608 22.21 -16.83 27.88
C THR A 608 23.63 -16.44 28.36
N PRO A 609 24.43 -17.42 28.82
CA PRO A 609 25.87 -17.51 28.59
C PRO A 609 26.15 -18.55 27.50
N THR A 610 25.62 -18.38 26.28
CA THR A 610 26.03 -19.23 25.15
C THR A 610 25.61 -18.62 23.81
N THR A 611 26.26 -17.53 23.43
CA THR A 611 26.66 -17.41 22.02
C THR A 611 28.14 -17.11 22.04
N THR A 612 28.89 -17.89 21.29
CA THR A 612 30.30 -17.65 20.98
C THR A 612 30.43 -16.21 20.48
N ALA A 613 30.77 -15.31 21.39
CA ALA A 613 31.40 -14.06 21.06
C ALA A 613 32.65 -14.43 20.26
N GLY A 614 32.60 -14.21 18.96
CA GLY A 614 33.82 -14.13 18.17
C GLY A 614 34.71 -13.11 18.86
N ALA A 615 35.86 -13.56 19.34
CA ALA A 615 36.94 -12.69 19.73
C ALA A 615 37.16 -11.67 18.59
N ASN A 616 37.14 -10.39 18.94
CA ASN A 616 37.26 -9.19 18.09
C ASN A 616 35.97 -8.41 17.75
N ALA A 617 35.03 -8.28 18.69
CA ALA A 617 34.26 -7.04 18.79
C ALA A 617 35.03 -6.10 19.73
N SER A 618 35.89 -5.24 19.19
CA SER A 618 36.39 -4.09 19.97
C SER A 618 35.16 -3.23 20.32
N ASP A 619 34.91 -3.05 21.61
CA ASP A 619 33.75 -2.36 22.19
C ASP A 619 33.31 -1.13 21.39
N GLY A 620 32.00 -0.97 21.22
CA GLY A 620 31.38 0.19 20.56
C GLY A 620 31.65 1.54 21.25
N TRP A 621 32.58 1.59 22.19
CA TRP A 621 32.98 2.76 22.95
C TRP A 621 34.38 3.21 22.54
N GLU A 622 34.50 4.48 22.21
CA GLU A 622 35.76 5.15 21.96
C GLU A 622 36.23 5.85 23.24
N SER A 623 37.45 5.54 23.69
CA SER A 623 38.05 6.25 24.82
C SER A 623 38.31 7.71 24.45
N VAL A 624 37.89 8.63 25.31
CA VAL A 624 38.15 10.06 25.16
C VAL A 624 39.11 10.49 26.26
N SER A 625 40.24 11.09 25.87
CA SER A 625 41.26 11.54 26.82
C SER A 625 40.67 12.51 27.84
N GLY A 626 40.90 12.26 29.13
CA GLY A 626 40.39 13.10 30.22
C GLY A 626 39.82 12.24 31.35
N LYS A 627 39.42 12.89 32.44
CA LYS A 627 38.76 12.24 33.57
C LYS A 627 37.54 13.05 34.01
N ALA A 628 36.43 12.37 34.29
CA ALA A 628 35.19 13.00 34.72
C ALA A 628 34.55 12.22 35.88
N THR A 629 33.72 12.87 36.66
CA THR A 629 32.80 12.28 37.65
C THR A 629 31.34 12.47 37.23
N ASP A 630 31.08 13.35 36.28
CA ASP A 630 29.77 13.63 35.71
C ASP A 630 29.92 14.22 34.30
N ILE A 631 28.95 13.99 33.41
CA ILE A 631 29.02 14.36 32.00
C ILE A 631 27.66 14.76 31.45
N ALA A 632 27.62 15.80 30.62
CA ALA A 632 26.44 16.20 29.88
C ALA A 632 26.82 16.69 28.48
N ILE A 633 25.91 16.55 27.52
CA ILE A 633 26.15 16.88 26.11
C ILE A 633 25.07 17.84 25.63
N GLY A 634 25.47 18.90 24.96
CA GLY A 634 24.56 19.85 24.32
C GLY A 634 24.00 19.32 23.01
N THR A 635 22.96 19.97 22.52
CA THR A 635 22.31 19.65 21.22
C THR A 635 23.25 19.82 20.03
N ASP A 636 24.29 20.66 20.18
CA ASP A 636 25.37 20.88 19.22
C ASP A 636 26.50 19.82 19.29
N GLY A 637 26.38 18.84 20.19
CA GLY A 637 27.40 17.83 20.45
C GLY A 637 28.56 18.31 21.32
N THR A 638 28.47 19.51 21.89
CA THR A 638 29.45 19.99 22.86
C THR A 638 29.32 19.20 24.16
N ALA A 639 30.41 18.54 24.58
CA ALA A 639 30.46 17.83 25.85
C ALA A 639 30.95 18.73 26.98
N TYR A 640 30.31 18.65 28.14
CA TYR A 640 30.77 19.27 29.38
C TYR A 640 30.95 18.21 30.45
N VAL A 641 31.99 18.36 31.27
CA VAL A 641 32.32 17.41 32.33
C VAL A 641 32.67 18.10 33.64
N ILE A 642 32.32 17.44 34.74
CA ILE A 642 32.88 17.71 36.06
C ILE A 642 34.06 16.76 36.26
N SER A 643 35.26 17.29 36.50
CA SER A 643 36.45 16.46 36.72
C SER A 643 36.53 15.94 38.17
N PRO A 644 37.33 14.90 38.48
CA PRO A 644 37.57 14.50 39.87
C PRO A 644 38.48 15.48 40.65
N THR A 645 39.03 16.53 40.02
CA THR A 645 39.94 17.48 40.67
C THR A 645 39.17 18.61 41.35
N LYS A 646 39.38 18.80 42.65
CA LYS A 646 38.76 19.91 43.39
C LYS A 646 39.18 21.27 42.82
N ALA A 647 38.20 22.15 42.61
CA ALA A 647 38.45 23.55 42.27
C ALA A 647 38.57 24.39 43.55
N ASN A 648 37.65 24.18 44.51
CA ASN A 648 37.64 24.83 45.83
C ASN A 648 36.67 24.09 46.78
N ARG A 649 36.34 24.68 47.93
CA ARG A 649 35.39 24.10 48.91
C ARG A 649 33.96 23.94 48.37
N SER A 650 33.63 24.60 47.26
CA SER A 650 32.29 24.58 46.65
C SER A 650 32.16 23.53 45.54
N GLY A 651 33.23 22.88 45.07
CA GLY A 651 33.12 21.85 44.03
C GLY A 651 34.40 21.52 43.28
N TYR A 652 34.23 20.85 42.14
CA TYR A 652 35.27 20.33 41.26
C TYR A 652 35.41 21.16 39.98
N GLN A 653 36.53 21.00 39.28
CA GLN A 653 36.80 21.76 38.05
C GLN A 653 35.87 21.32 36.91
N ILE A 654 35.47 22.28 36.08
CA ILE A 654 34.52 22.11 34.98
C ILE A 654 35.27 22.26 33.65
N TYR A 655 34.99 21.39 32.69
CA TYR A 655 35.60 21.43 31.35
C TYR A 655 34.55 21.34 30.25
N LYS A 656 34.85 21.94 29.09
CA LYS A 656 34.07 21.89 27.85
C LYS A 656 34.91 21.30 26.71
N ARG A 657 34.33 20.50 25.84
CA ARG A 657 34.92 20.01 24.59
C ARG A 657 33.92 20.21 23.45
N GLU A 658 34.27 21.07 22.51
CA GLU A 658 33.46 21.26 21.29
C GLU A 658 33.42 19.96 20.47
N SER A 659 32.32 19.72 19.75
CA SER A 659 32.11 18.48 18.98
C SER A 659 33.24 18.16 17.99
N ALA A 660 33.78 19.18 17.31
CA ALA A 660 34.89 19.05 16.36
C ALA A 660 36.30 19.09 16.99
N ALA A 661 36.40 19.34 18.30
CA ALA A 661 37.68 19.52 18.98
C ALA A 661 38.17 18.25 19.67
N ASN A 662 39.49 18.02 19.66
CA ASN A 662 40.13 16.93 20.40
C ASN A 662 40.71 17.36 21.75
N LYS A 663 40.34 18.54 22.25
CA LYS A 663 40.92 19.12 23.48
C LYS A 663 39.83 19.64 24.41
N TRP A 664 40.01 19.41 25.71
CA TRP A 664 39.20 19.99 26.77
C TRP A 664 39.67 21.42 27.12
N THR A 665 38.72 22.33 27.26
CA THR A 665 38.92 23.71 27.71
C THR A 665 38.38 23.84 29.12
N LYS A 666 39.22 24.28 30.05
CA LYS A 666 38.81 24.51 31.45
C LYS A 666 37.93 25.76 31.54
N LEU A 667 36.81 25.64 32.22
CA LEU A 667 35.94 26.77 32.59
C LEU A 667 36.26 27.21 34.03
N PRO A 668 36.15 28.52 34.35
CA PRO A 668 36.26 28.99 35.73
C PRO A 668 35.10 28.46 36.58
N GLY A 669 35.20 28.54 37.90
CA GLY A 669 34.14 28.09 38.81
C GLY A 669 34.33 26.68 39.36
N ALA A 670 33.29 26.16 40.02
CA ALA A 670 33.31 24.87 40.71
C ALA A 670 31.94 24.19 40.63
N GLY A 671 31.91 22.93 40.18
CA GLY A 671 30.69 22.15 39.96
C GLY A 671 30.74 20.75 40.57
N TYR A 672 29.58 20.12 40.65
CA TYR A 672 29.37 18.77 41.19
C TYR A 672 28.45 17.94 40.30
N ARG A 673 27.38 18.57 39.79
CA ARG A 673 26.53 18.03 38.73
C ARG A 673 26.45 18.98 37.56
N ILE A 674 26.31 18.45 36.35
CA ILE A 674 26.22 19.24 35.12
C ILE A 674 25.11 18.72 34.22
N ALA A 675 24.39 19.65 33.60
CA ALA A 675 23.42 19.37 32.54
C ALA A 675 23.51 20.47 31.48
N VAL A 676 22.99 20.24 30.27
CA VAL A 676 23.04 21.24 29.21
C VAL A 676 21.63 21.53 28.70
N SER A 677 21.18 22.78 28.88
CA SER A 677 19.94 23.26 28.28
C SER A 677 20.26 23.79 26.89
N ASP A 678 19.93 23.02 25.85
CA ASP A 678 20.31 23.29 24.46
C ASP A 678 21.84 23.37 24.30
N THR A 679 22.41 24.57 24.33
CA THR A 679 23.87 24.83 24.28
C THR A 679 24.43 25.45 25.57
N THR A 680 23.56 25.76 26.54
CA THR A 680 23.90 26.44 27.79
C THR A 680 24.12 25.43 28.91
N ALA A 681 25.33 25.35 29.46
CA ALA A 681 25.59 24.47 30.60
C ALA A 681 24.98 25.02 31.90
N TRP A 682 24.48 24.11 32.72
CA TRP A 682 23.98 24.36 34.07
C TRP A 682 24.73 23.48 35.04
N VAL A 683 25.09 24.06 36.19
CA VAL A 683 25.90 23.38 37.19
C VAL A 683 25.30 23.54 38.56
N ILE A 684 25.30 22.44 39.31
CA ILE A 684 25.10 22.44 40.76
C ILE A 684 26.45 22.28 41.43
N ASN A 685 26.72 23.08 42.46
CA ASN A 685 27.93 22.94 43.28
C ASN A 685 27.69 22.08 44.54
N LEU A 686 28.73 21.76 45.33
CA LEU A 686 28.61 20.92 46.53
C LEU A 686 27.73 21.51 47.64
N ARG A 687 27.40 22.80 47.59
CA ARG A 687 26.45 23.46 48.52
C ARG A 687 25.00 23.42 48.01
N GLY A 688 24.78 22.80 46.86
CA GLY A 688 23.51 22.74 46.15
C GLY A 688 23.11 24.06 45.48
N GLN A 689 24.03 25.00 45.34
CA GLN A 689 23.75 26.25 44.63
C GLN A 689 23.77 25.99 43.12
N ILE A 690 22.82 26.61 42.42
CA ILE A 690 22.57 26.40 40.99
C ILE A 690 23.18 27.55 40.22
N TYR A 691 23.87 27.25 39.13
CA TYR A 691 24.47 28.23 38.24
C TYR A 691 24.16 27.90 36.78
N SER A 692 23.91 28.93 35.97
CA SER A 692 23.82 28.82 34.52
C SER A 692 25.02 29.50 33.88
N GLN A 693 25.53 28.91 32.80
CA GLN A 693 26.64 29.50 32.05
C GLN A 693 26.21 30.80 31.37
N SER A 694 27.03 31.84 31.50
CA SER A 694 26.85 33.14 30.84
C SER A 694 28.21 33.56 30.26
N GLY A 695 28.41 33.28 28.98
CA GLY A 695 29.71 33.36 28.33
C GLY A 695 30.73 32.43 28.97
N SER A 696 31.85 32.98 29.44
CA SER A 696 32.87 32.25 30.21
C SER A 696 32.61 32.23 31.72
N ASN A 697 31.57 32.89 32.21
CA ASN A 697 31.28 33.05 33.64
C ASN A 697 30.04 32.23 34.05
N TRP A 698 29.81 32.13 35.36
CA TRP A 698 28.67 31.46 35.95
C TRP A 698 27.76 32.45 36.65
N GLN A 699 26.49 32.47 36.26
CA GLN A 699 25.47 33.28 36.90
C GLN A 699 24.74 32.43 37.96
N HIS A 700 24.69 32.91 39.20
CA HIS A 700 23.94 32.25 40.26
C HIS A 700 22.44 32.34 39.98
N VAL A 701 21.75 31.20 40.10
CA VAL A 701 20.31 31.08 39.93
C VAL A 701 19.70 30.71 41.29
N SER A 702 18.93 31.64 41.86
CA SER A 702 18.24 31.43 43.12
C SER A 702 17.28 30.24 43.02
N GLY A 703 17.32 29.35 44.02
CA GLY A 703 16.48 28.16 44.04
C GLY A 703 16.73 27.26 45.25
N PRO A 704 15.99 26.15 45.35
CA PRO A 704 16.25 25.10 46.33
C PRO A 704 17.67 24.58 46.23
N GLN A 705 18.24 24.13 47.36
CA GLN A 705 19.56 23.50 47.34
C GLN A 705 19.48 22.14 46.64
N ALA A 706 19.99 22.11 45.42
CA ALA A 706 19.87 20.98 44.51
C ALA A 706 20.98 19.93 44.73
N LYS A 707 20.67 18.65 44.53
CA LYS A 707 21.64 17.55 44.49
C LYS A 707 21.87 17.00 43.08
N ASP A 708 20.91 17.20 42.18
CA ASP A 708 20.97 16.73 40.80
C ASP A 708 20.20 17.67 39.86
N ILE A 709 20.61 17.73 38.59
CA ILE A 709 20.05 18.61 37.57
C ILE A 709 19.93 17.88 36.25
N GLY A 710 18.76 18.00 35.64
CA GLY A 710 18.49 17.62 34.27
C GLY A 710 18.12 18.88 33.48
N ALA A 711 18.56 18.97 32.24
CA ALA A 711 18.28 20.14 31.42
C ALA A 711 18.11 19.75 29.96
N SER A 712 17.12 20.36 29.31
CA SER A 712 16.96 20.31 27.86
C SER A 712 16.56 21.69 27.34
N ALA A 713 16.38 21.83 26.02
CA ALA A 713 15.89 23.08 25.43
C ALA A 713 14.48 23.48 25.95
N LYS A 714 13.73 22.54 26.54
CA LYS A 714 12.36 22.77 27.04
C LYS A 714 12.29 23.12 28.51
N GLY A 715 13.38 23.03 29.26
CA GLY A 715 13.40 23.43 30.66
C GLY A 715 14.53 22.81 31.46
N VAL A 716 14.62 23.25 32.70
CA VAL A 716 15.59 22.76 33.68
C VAL A 716 14.82 22.20 34.87
N TRP A 717 15.20 21.01 35.29
CA TRP A 717 14.64 20.34 36.45
C TRP A 717 15.76 20.00 37.42
N ILE A 718 15.43 20.05 38.70
CA ILE A 718 16.36 19.71 39.77
C ILE A 718 15.70 18.74 40.73
N VAL A 719 16.55 17.97 41.39
CA VAL A 719 16.19 17.26 42.62
C VAL A 719 16.88 17.97 43.77
N ASP A 720 16.17 18.35 44.82
CA ASP A 720 16.76 18.95 46.01
C ASP A 720 17.39 17.91 46.97
N PHE A 721 18.15 18.37 47.97
CA PHE A 721 18.75 17.45 48.95
C PHE A 721 17.75 16.62 49.75
N LYS A 722 16.48 17.04 49.83
CA LYS A 722 15.39 16.28 50.46
C LYS A 722 14.71 15.32 49.48
N GLY A 723 15.21 15.22 48.25
CA GLY A 723 14.69 14.37 47.18
C GLY A 723 13.50 14.97 46.45
N LYS A 724 13.04 16.18 46.79
CA LYS A 724 11.90 16.80 46.09
C LYS A 724 12.31 17.24 44.70
N ILE A 725 11.39 17.09 43.77
CA ILE A 725 11.60 17.39 42.36
C ILE A 725 11.07 18.79 42.09
N HIS A 726 11.85 19.64 41.44
CA HIS A 726 11.44 21.00 41.08
C HIS A 726 11.68 21.26 39.60
N LYS A 727 10.68 21.85 38.94
CA LYS A 727 10.77 22.38 37.58
C LYS A 727 11.04 23.88 37.65
N ARG A 728 11.99 24.38 36.86
CA ARG A 728 12.23 25.82 36.73
C ARG A 728 11.04 26.48 36.01
N GLU A 729 10.48 27.52 36.61
CA GLU A 729 9.40 28.33 36.04
C GLU A 729 9.75 29.81 36.18
N GLY A 730 10.08 30.45 35.06
CA GLY A 730 10.60 31.82 35.04
C GLY A 730 11.89 31.95 35.85
N ASN A 731 11.90 32.86 36.82
CA ASN A 731 13.01 33.05 37.75
C ASN A 731 12.87 32.21 39.04
N GLY A 732 11.81 31.40 39.16
CA GLY A 732 11.52 30.58 40.32
C GLY A 732 11.53 29.08 40.04
N TRP A 733 11.19 28.30 41.05
CA TRP A 733 11.13 26.84 41.01
C TRP A 733 9.79 26.37 41.55
N LYS A 734 9.13 25.49 40.79
CA LYS A 734 7.88 24.86 41.19
C LYS A 734 8.12 23.43 41.59
N ASN A 735 7.70 23.09 42.80
CA ASN A 735 7.75 21.73 43.31
C ASN A 735 6.77 20.83 42.54
N VAL A 736 7.28 19.75 41.98
CA VAL A 736 6.50 18.69 41.32
C VAL A 736 6.42 17.50 42.27
N PRO A 737 5.22 17.03 42.64
CA PRO A 737 5.07 15.90 43.54
C PRO A 737 5.84 14.66 43.07
N GLY A 738 6.64 14.07 43.96
CA GLY A 738 7.52 12.95 43.66
C GLY A 738 8.82 13.04 44.46
N ILE A 739 9.53 11.92 44.57
CA ILE A 739 10.84 11.85 45.23
C ILE A 739 11.83 11.16 44.28
N ALA A 740 12.96 11.81 44.04
CA ALA A 740 14.01 11.28 43.17
C ALA A 740 15.41 11.45 43.79
N SER A 741 16.39 10.82 43.14
CA SER A 741 17.82 10.93 43.42
C SER A 741 18.62 11.37 42.19
N ARG A 742 18.15 11.00 40.99
CA ARG A 742 18.64 11.47 39.69
C ARG A 742 17.48 11.94 38.83
N ILE A 743 17.74 12.91 37.97
CA ILE A 743 16.78 13.39 36.98
C ILE A 743 17.48 13.81 35.70
N ASP A 744 16.91 13.42 34.57
CA ASP A 744 17.25 14.00 33.27
C ASP A 744 15.99 14.21 32.44
N ILE A 745 16.10 14.96 31.34
CA ILE A 745 14.94 15.43 30.58
C ILE A 745 15.19 15.23 29.10
N ASP A 746 14.24 14.61 28.41
CA ASP A 746 14.29 14.52 26.95
C ASP A 746 14.05 15.86 26.24
N GLN A 747 14.26 15.86 24.92
CA GLN A 747 14.02 17.02 24.05
C GLN A 747 12.56 17.51 24.04
N ASP A 748 11.59 16.68 24.47
CA ASP A 748 10.18 17.07 24.64
C ASP A 748 9.91 17.73 26.00
N GLY A 749 10.91 17.77 26.89
CA GLY A 749 10.77 18.33 28.23
C GLY A 749 10.19 17.34 29.24
N ARG A 750 10.17 16.04 28.93
CA ARG A 750 9.67 14.98 29.81
C ARG A 750 10.79 14.52 30.75
N PRO A 751 10.62 14.68 32.07
CA PRO A 751 11.63 14.21 33.00
C PRO A 751 11.55 12.71 33.24
N TRP A 752 12.73 12.11 33.31
CA TRP A 752 12.97 10.74 33.73
C TRP A 752 13.77 10.80 35.01
N ALA A 753 13.43 9.95 35.98
CA ALA A 753 14.01 10.02 37.30
C ALA A 753 14.35 8.63 37.84
N VAL A 754 15.35 8.59 38.70
CA VAL A 754 15.71 7.41 39.49
C VAL A 754 15.61 7.78 40.96
N ASP A 755 14.83 7.05 41.74
CA ASP A 755 14.71 7.28 43.19
C ASP A 755 15.89 6.68 43.99
N GLU A 756 15.97 6.95 45.29
CA GLU A 756 17.07 6.45 46.14
C GLU A 756 17.11 4.93 46.29
N LYS A 757 15.99 4.24 46.03
CA LYS A 757 15.93 2.77 46.01
C LYS A 757 16.42 2.20 44.67
N GLY A 758 16.57 3.06 43.67
CA GLY A 758 16.93 2.76 42.30
C GLY A 758 15.73 2.51 41.40
N SER A 759 14.48 2.72 41.85
CA SER A 759 13.34 2.56 40.92
C SER A 759 13.39 3.64 39.86
N ILE A 760 13.07 3.26 38.62
CA ILE A 760 13.10 4.14 37.46
C ILE A 760 11.68 4.64 37.20
N TRP A 761 11.56 5.93 36.94
CA TRP A 761 10.28 6.60 36.75
C TRP A 761 10.34 7.49 35.52
N VAL A 762 9.24 7.52 34.77
CA VAL A 762 9.03 8.49 33.70
C VAL A 762 7.83 9.36 34.07
N HIS A 763 7.96 10.67 33.94
CA HIS A 763 6.84 11.56 34.16
C HIS A 763 5.96 11.56 32.93
N SER A 764 4.77 11.00 33.09
CA SER A 764 3.80 10.88 32.02
C SER A 764 3.23 12.29 31.68
N ASN A 765 2.81 12.55 30.43
CA ASN A 765 1.91 13.65 30.01
C ASN A 765 0.64 13.85 30.90
N ASN A 766 0.27 12.94 31.81
CA ASN A 766 -0.72 13.20 32.90
C ASN A 766 -0.18 14.04 34.04
N LEU A 767 1.09 14.42 33.96
CA LEU A 767 1.87 14.95 35.08
C LEU A 767 1.94 13.97 36.26
N GLN A 768 1.90 12.67 35.98
CA GLN A 768 2.01 11.61 36.98
C GLN A 768 3.26 10.78 36.73
N TRP A 769 3.96 10.42 37.80
CA TRP A 769 5.09 9.50 37.73
C TRP A 769 4.61 8.08 37.46
N GLN A 770 5.13 7.49 36.38
CA GLN A 770 4.93 6.09 36.07
C GLN A 770 6.20 5.31 36.39
N ARG A 771 6.06 4.27 37.22
CA ARG A 771 7.18 3.36 37.52
C ARG A 771 7.44 2.47 36.33
N LEU A 772 8.71 2.37 35.95
CA LEU A 772 9.19 1.44 34.95
C LEU A 772 9.87 0.24 35.63
N PRO A 773 9.94 -0.90 34.94
CA PRO A 773 10.65 -2.06 35.47
C PRO A 773 12.14 -1.80 35.62
N GLY A 774 12.82 -2.57 36.46
CA GLY A 774 14.26 -2.48 36.63
C GLY A 774 14.73 -1.55 37.74
N GLN A 775 16.06 -1.43 37.86
CA GLN A 775 16.71 -0.56 38.83
C GLN A 775 17.88 0.19 38.19
N GLY A 776 17.95 1.49 38.43
CA GLY A 776 19.03 2.36 37.96
C GLY A 776 19.79 3.04 39.09
N ILE A 777 20.96 3.59 38.77
CA ILE A 777 21.74 4.52 39.60
C ILE A 777 21.94 5.88 38.92
N ASP A 778 21.74 5.94 37.61
CA ASP A 778 21.83 7.14 36.80
C ASP A 778 20.98 7.01 35.53
N VAL A 779 20.50 8.13 35.00
CA VAL A 779 19.64 8.18 33.80
C VAL A 779 20.03 9.37 32.93
N ALA A 780 20.13 9.14 31.63
CA ALA A 780 20.30 10.19 30.63
C ALA A 780 19.35 10.00 29.46
N VAL A 781 18.77 11.09 28.98
CA VAL A 781 17.76 11.07 27.92
C VAL A 781 17.95 12.27 26.99
N ASP A 782 18.25 12.00 25.73
CA ASP A 782 18.25 13.01 24.67
C ASP A 782 16.92 12.92 23.88
N LEU A 783 16.74 11.83 23.16
CA LEU A 783 15.56 11.63 22.31
C LEU A 783 14.37 11.05 23.11
N PRO A 784 13.13 11.53 22.86
CA PRO A 784 11.93 11.02 23.51
C PRO A 784 11.81 9.49 23.38
N GLY A 785 11.59 8.82 24.52
CA GLY A 785 11.43 7.36 24.56
C GLY A 785 12.72 6.55 24.37
N LYS A 786 13.90 7.19 24.34
CA LYS A 786 15.22 6.57 24.26
C LYS A 786 16.06 6.82 25.52
N ALA A 787 15.43 6.73 26.69
CA ALA A 787 16.14 6.86 27.95
C ALA A 787 17.21 5.78 28.09
N THR A 788 18.39 6.19 28.53
CA THR A 788 19.50 5.29 28.85
C THR A 788 19.70 5.30 30.35
N VAL A 789 19.83 4.13 30.97
CA VAL A 789 20.00 3.98 32.41
C VAL A 789 21.25 3.15 32.70
N ILE A 790 21.94 3.49 33.79
CA ILE A 790 23.00 2.64 34.36
C ILE A 790 22.38 1.86 35.52
N ASP A 791 22.56 0.54 35.57
CA ASP A 791 22.13 -0.29 36.72
C ASP A 791 23.12 -0.25 37.90
N LYS A 792 22.79 -0.91 39.01
CA LYS A 792 23.66 -0.96 40.21
C LYS A 792 25.00 -1.67 39.98
N SER A 793 25.10 -2.51 38.94
CA SER A 793 26.32 -3.22 38.59
C SER A 793 27.23 -2.36 37.71
N GLY A 794 26.69 -1.35 37.02
CA GLY A 794 27.41 -0.52 36.05
C GLY A 794 27.13 -0.91 34.60
N ASN A 795 26.09 -1.72 34.35
CA ASN A 795 25.64 -2.06 33.00
C ASN A 795 24.76 -0.94 32.43
N ILE A 796 24.80 -0.78 31.11
CA ILE A 796 24.05 0.28 30.40
C ILE A 796 22.88 -0.35 29.65
N PHE A 797 21.70 0.24 29.80
CA PHE A 797 20.49 -0.19 29.12
C PHE A 797 19.77 0.97 28.46
N VAL A 798 19.15 0.72 27.32
CA VAL A 798 18.26 1.68 26.64
C VAL A 798 16.82 1.18 26.76
N TYR A 799 15.89 2.10 27.03
CA TYR A 799 14.47 1.79 27.11
C TYR A 799 13.89 1.50 25.72
N ASP A 800 13.23 0.37 25.57
CA ASP A 800 12.45 -0.01 24.39
C ASP A 800 10.97 0.24 24.68
N GLY A 801 10.47 1.37 24.20
CA GLY A 801 9.08 1.80 24.41
C GLY A 801 8.03 0.84 23.86
N THR A 802 8.37 0.04 22.84
CA THR A 802 7.48 -0.98 22.27
C THR A 802 7.38 -2.19 23.19
N LYS A 803 8.52 -2.63 23.77
CA LYS A 803 8.55 -3.74 24.73
C LYS A 803 8.19 -3.34 26.15
N ARG A 804 8.08 -2.03 26.41
CA ARG A 804 7.97 -1.44 27.76
C ARG A 804 9.04 -1.99 28.73
N ASN A 805 10.24 -2.26 28.21
CA ASN A 805 11.31 -2.89 28.96
C ASN A 805 12.68 -2.37 28.51
N TRP A 806 13.71 -2.68 29.29
CA TRP A 806 15.09 -2.27 29.06
C TRP A 806 15.84 -3.29 28.20
N VAL A 807 16.66 -2.80 27.28
CA VAL A 807 17.54 -3.60 26.43
C VAL A 807 18.99 -3.26 26.77
N ALA A 808 19.80 -4.26 27.11
CA ALA A 808 21.21 -4.05 27.42
C ALA A 808 21.98 -3.61 26.18
N THR A 809 22.75 -2.53 26.29
CA THR A 809 23.58 -1.98 25.20
C THR A 809 25.08 -2.10 25.47
N SER A 810 25.49 -2.26 26.73
CA SER A 810 26.86 -2.61 27.12
C SER A 810 26.86 -3.38 28.44
N ARG A 811 27.76 -4.37 28.56
CA ARG A 811 27.97 -5.21 29.75
C ARG A 811 29.34 -5.00 30.39
N GLU A 812 29.89 -3.79 30.29
CA GLU A 812 31.25 -3.50 30.77
C GLU A 812 31.32 -3.28 32.29
N GLU A 813 30.18 -3.33 32.99
CA GLU A 813 30.05 -3.39 34.47
C GLU A 813 30.82 -2.29 35.25
N ASP A 814 31.19 -1.20 34.60
CA ASP A 814 32.05 -0.16 35.16
C ASP A 814 31.47 1.26 35.03
N ALA A 815 30.32 1.44 34.37
CA ALA A 815 29.72 2.77 34.22
C ALA A 815 29.25 3.33 35.58
N GLN A 816 29.46 4.63 35.78
CA GLN A 816 29.09 5.38 36.97
C GLN A 816 28.21 6.60 36.66
N ALA A 817 28.44 7.28 35.53
CA ALA A 817 27.60 8.37 35.05
C ALA A 817 27.39 8.27 33.54
N ILE A 818 26.26 8.76 33.05
CA ILE A 818 25.91 8.76 31.62
C ILE A 818 25.36 10.11 31.22
N GLY A 819 25.68 10.53 29.99
CA GLY A 819 25.13 11.75 29.39
C GLY A 819 24.70 11.45 27.97
N ALA A 820 23.60 12.08 27.55
CA ALA A 820 23.08 12.00 26.19
C ALA A 820 22.76 13.41 25.68
N GLY A 821 23.04 13.68 24.41
CA GLY A 821 22.79 14.98 23.80
C GLY A 821 23.34 15.07 22.37
N GLY A 822 22.65 15.79 21.49
CA GLY A 822 23.07 15.96 20.09
C GLY A 822 23.17 14.63 19.32
N GLY A 823 22.37 13.63 19.70
CA GLY A 823 22.41 12.28 19.15
C GLY A 823 23.60 11.42 19.63
N GLN A 824 24.40 11.91 20.57
CA GLN A 824 25.54 11.19 21.13
C GLN A 824 25.23 10.66 22.53
N VAL A 825 25.85 9.54 22.89
CA VAL A 825 25.83 8.99 24.25
C VAL A 825 27.26 8.84 24.73
N TRP A 826 27.52 9.36 25.93
CA TRP A 826 28.81 9.30 26.58
C TRP A 826 28.65 8.73 27.98
N ARG A 827 29.68 8.02 28.44
CA ARG A 827 29.70 7.49 29.79
C ARG A 827 30.99 7.83 30.52
N VAL A 828 30.90 7.78 31.83
CA VAL A 828 32.01 7.89 32.77
C VAL A 828 32.07 6.61 33.58
N THR A 829 33.26 6.02 33.72
CA THR A 829 33.45 4.78 34.49
C THR A 829 33.74 5.06 35.96
N LYS A 830 33.71 4.02 36.81
CA LYS A 830 34.10 4.05 38.23
C LYS A 830 35.54 4.53 38.45
N ASN A 831 36.41 4.42 37.44
CA ASN A 831 37.78 4.92 37.43
C ASN A 831 37.90 6.35 36.85
N ASN A 832 36.77 7.03 36.66
CA ASN A 832 36.62 8.35 36.07
C ASN A 832 37.02 8.43 34.58
N ASP A 833 37.16 7.31 33.87
CA ASP A 833 37.47 7.32 32.44
C ASP A 833 36.27 7.72 31.60
N ILE A 834 36.50 8.45 30.51
CA ILE A 834 35.47 8.98 29.63
C ILE A 834 35.42 8.14 28.35
N TYR A 835 34.22 7.73 27.96
CA TYR A 835 33.98 7.03 26.71
C TYR A 835 32.81 7.63 25.94
N ARG A 836 32.90 7.62 24.61
CA ARG A 836 31.84 8.02 23.68
C ARG A 836 31.38 6.82 22.87
N LEU A 837 30.08 6.63 22.71
CA LEU A 837 29.52 5.58 21.85
C LEU A 837 29.81 5.88 20.36
N ARG A 838 30.28 4.89 19.60
CA ARG A 838 30.65 5.00 18.18
C ARG A 838 29.45 5.08 17.23
#